data_AF-A9V3A5-F1
#
_entry.id   AF-A9V3A5-F1
#
_cell.length_a   1.000
_cell.length_b   1.000
_cell.length_c   1.000
_cell.angle_alpha   90.00
_cell.angle_beta   90.00
_cell.angle_gamma   90.00
#
_symmetry.space_group_name_H-M   'P 1'
#
loop_
_entity.id
_entity.type
_entity.pdbx_description
1 polymer ?
#
loop_
_entity_poly.entity_id
_entity_poly.type
_entity_poly.pdbx_seq_one_letter_code
_entity_poly.pdbx_strand_id
1 'polypeptide(L)'
;MSGTISPRLPDWRWLLLLVGLVASAVQAGPGDLSCGDVLPVARHADLHACATLNPGFPAVDVATSVLYPKARSVTLGHGHAHLLPRDLKVRILNASAADHQVLRTAVTDFCTRIVDACTSAPATAAASEAEETFALSMIEIFIHNEDEPLQHPLKEQYVLDVGMTHIRIEGQAVWGVHHALATLYQLIGRHNTRNLPAITGLPLRIEDSPEFGWRGLLVDTSRHFMPVPILKNLINLMATIHYNVLHLHLVDDQSFPVVVPEFPHLSEEGAWHNVHPNVYTPQDLEDLVNYAGNRSIRVVPEIDIPGHSASWTFGEPQLKSIQRAMGGATGYALRQRIIDAGWDVVREKKRTPIVWKDMRDSGMSVPKDVVLHVWKFWGSYKKPSDKHDGSHICAPVLAVMPAAGLEASTCIGPRADRRPHTITVHGDERVDFYYWLRDDKREDPDMIKLCKAENAHVEEGMAGTEDLREKLFKEMRGRIAEDDTSVPMRKGPYFYYTRFEKDKQYPIHCRRKLKLVPMQEEVYSLWLKRSEFDSPIIRYGYTSMTCPVSTFDVNLHDLKAGSVLKKMDPVHGYDASKYESRRLWAKSHDGVMVPISLVRRKDLPAGPNPVHLDGYGSYEISNDPWFSKNLLSLLDRGVVFALAHVRGGGDMGRMCKHCVGIPVPSDNSRKLTLRLDCNNAFRYEDGKYLKKANTWIDFNACAQFLVDEKIADPDRLTIEGRSAGGLLIGATLNTAPQRPDGKPFYAGAVAGVPFVDVLTTMLDDTIPLTVVEWEEWGNPHEKEYYDYMKSYSPVDQVDFRKGPYPPVLIKAGLHDPRVGYWEPLKYAQRLRDEGAQTVLCHVNMNAGHFSESGRFDVLKDVALDFAFILRALGLENAEPRS
;
A
#
# COMPACT_ATOMS: atom_id res chain seq x y z
N MET A 1 9.17 -37.46 32.05
CA MET A 1 8.97 -37.60 30.59
C MET A 1 9.36 -36.28 29.95
N SER A 2 10.39 -36.30 29.12
CA SER A 2 10.91 -35.16 28.37
C SER A 2 9.92 -34.72 27.29
N GLY A 3 9.48 -33.46 27.35
CA GLY A 3 8.65 -32.86 26.31
C GLY A 3 9.25 -31.52 25.89
N THR A 4 9.92 -31.50 24.74
CA THR A 4 10.36 -30.31 24.03
C THR A 4 9.13 -29.63 23.39
N ILE A 5 8.85 -28.37 23.75
CA ILE A 5 7.80 -27.55 23.13
C ILE A 5 8.46 -26.46 22.28
N SER A 6 8.12 -26.44 20.99
CA SER A 6 8.58 -25.50 19.96
C SER A 6 7.95 -24.10 20.13
N PRO A 7 8.63 -22.99 19.74
CA PRO A 7 8.21 -21.63 20.06
C PRO A 7 7.14 -21.08 19.09
N ARG A 8 6.05 -20.53 19.63
CA ARG A 8 5.06 -19.71 18.91
C ARG A 8 5.39 -18.22 19.10
N LEU A 9 5.33 -17.43 18.02
CA LEU A 9 5.49 -15.96 17.95
C LEU A 9 4.10 -15.24 17.94
N PRO A 10 4.02 -13.90 18.09
CA PRO A 10 3.19 -13.19 19.09
C PRO A 10 1.75 -12.81 18.66
N ASP A 11 0.88 -12.66 19.66
CA ASP A 11 -0.53 -12.24 19.56
C ASP A 11 -0.65 -10.69 19.47
N TRP A 12 -1.23 -10.20 18.36
CA TRP A 12 -1.35 -8.78 17.97
C TRP A 12 -2.41 -8.01 18.77
N ARG A 13 -3.24 -8.70 19.56
CA ARG A 13 -4.35 -8.10 20.33
C ARG A 13 -3.89 -7.08 21.38
N TRP A 14 -2.63 -7.11 21.77
CA TRP A 14 -2.06 -6.17 22.74
C TRP A 14 -1.68 -4.81 22.15
N LEU A 15 -1.49 -4.71 20.82
CA LEU A 15 -1.07 -3.46 20.17
C LEU A 15 -2.17 -2.36 20.19
N LEU A 16 -3.45 -2.76 20.26
CA LEU A 16 -4.60 -1.85 20.24
C LEU A 16 -4.90 -1.19 21.60
N LEU A 17 -4.41 -1.74 22.71
CA LEU A 17 -4.56 -1.17 24.05
C LEU A 17 -3.50 -0.09 24.39
N LEU A 18 -2.43 0.00 23.57
CA LEU A 18 -1.22 0.79 23.85
C LEU A 18 -1.29 2.26 23.41
N VAL A 19 -2.30 2.68 22.64
CA VAL A 19 -2.38 4.04 22.02
C VAL A 19 -2.99 5.09 22.96
N GLY A 20 -3.35 4.73 24.20
CA GLY A 20 -4.32 5.48 25.01
C GLY A 20 -3.84 6.59 25.98
N LEU A 21 -2.58 6.68 26.40
CA LEU A 21 -2.25 7.48 27.61
C LEU A 21 -0.88 8.16 27.57
N VAL A 22 -0.81 9.48 27.28
CA VAL A 22 0.36 10.33 27.62
C VAL A 22 -0.05 11.80 27.79
N ALA A 23 0.22 12.39 28.97
CA ALA A 23 0.46 13.84 29.13
C ALA A 23 1.33 14.16 30.37
N SER A 24 2.29 15.10 30.18
CA SER A 24 2.90 16.05 31.16
C SER A 24 4.39 15.89 31.61
N ALA A 25 5.22 16.84 31.12
CA ALA A 25 6.48 17.55 31.54
C ALA A 25 6.98 17.56 33.03
N VAL A 26 8.23 17.90 33.49
CA VAL A 26 9.50 18.53 32.98
C VAL A 26 10.70 18.40 34.00
N GLN A 27 11.94 18.62 33.49
CA GLN A 27 13.37 18.71 33.96
C GLN A 27 13.88 18.99 35.41
N ALA A 28 15.07 18.42 35.75
CA ALA A 28 16.39 19.06 36.12
C ALA A 28 17.30 18.09 36.95
N GLY A 29 18.61 17.85 36.69
CA GLY A 29 19.82 18.58 37.15
C GLY A 29 20.81 17.61 37.91
N PRO A 30 22.16 17.77 37.89
CA PRO A 30 23.11 16.65 38.13
C PRO A 30 23.81 16.60 39.51
N GLY A 31 24.04 15.39 40.04
CA GLY A 31 24.87 15.04 41.22
C GLY A 31 24.85 13.53 41.56
N ASP A 32 25.85 13.00 42.29
CA ASP A 32 26.07 11.56 42.54
C ASP A 32 24.90 10.81 43.21
N LEU A 33 24.62 9.57 42.75
CA LEU A 33 23.32 8.91 42.92
C LEU A 33 23.27 7.89 44.08
N SER A 34 22.53 8.23 45.13
CA SER A 34 21.82 7.26 45.97
C SER A 34 20.32 7.31 45.61
N CYS A 35 19.57 6.21 45.80
CA CYS A 35 18.13 6.18 45.52
C CYS A 35 17.31 7.16 46.41
N GLY A 36 17.94 7.74 47.44
CA GLY A 36 17.32 8.71 48.35
C GLY A 36 17.49 10.18 47.98
N ASP A 37 18.42 10.53 47.07
CA ASP A 37 18.78 11.94 46.81
C ASP A 37 18.08 12.55 45.59
N VAL A 38 17.32 11.75 44.85
CA VAL A 38 16.55 12.18 43.68
C VAL A 38 15.08 12.22 44.08
N LEU A 39 14.48 13.41 44.21
CA LEU A 39 13.04 13.71 43.97
C LEU A 39 12.62 15.06 44.61
N PRO A 40 12.14 16.03 43.83
CA PRO A 40 10.89 16.72 44.11
C PRO A 40 9.74 15.94 43.46
N VAL A 41 8.68 15.74 44.24
CA VAL A 41 7.50 14.92 43.93
C VAL A 41 6.82 15.35 42.62
N ALA A 42 6.86 14.48 41.60
CA ALA A 42 5.93 14.50 40.46
C ALA A 42 5.21 13.13 40.40
N ARG A 43 3.88 13.15 40.45
CA ARG A 43 3.04 11.94 40.39
C ARG A 43 2.83 11.53 38.94
N HIS A 44 3.34 10.37 38.54
CA HIS A 44 2.90 9.66 37.34
C HIS A 44 2.25 8.34 37.75
N ALA A 45 0.95 8.23 37.57
CA ALA A 45 0.22 6.98 37.60
C ALA A 45 -0.40 6.83 36.22
N ASP A 46 0.00 5.81 35.45
CA ASP A 46 -0.81 5.15 34.42
C ASP A 46 0.03 4.15 33.62
N LEU A 47 0.35 3.00 34.24
CA LEU A 47 0.81 1.77 33.54
C LEU A 47 0.32 0.48 34.23
N HIS A 48 -0.43 0.58 35.33
CA HIS A 48 -0.81 -0.56 36.17
C HIS A 48 -1.99 -1.41 35.66
N ALA A 49 -2.63 -1.04 34.54
CA ALA A 49 -3.86 -1.71 34.09
C ALA A 49 -3.65 -3.07 33.40
N CYS A 50 -2.43 -3.44 32.99
CA CYS A 50 -2.19 -4.72 32.28
C CYS A 50 -1.91 -5.93 33.18
N ALA A 51 -1.68 -5.77 34.48
CA ALA A 51 -1.29 -6.88 35.38
C ALA A 51 -2.39 -7.38 36.32
N THR A 52 -3.62 -6.86 36.22
CA THR A 52 -4.76 -7.26 37.07
C THR A 52 -5.72 -8.18 36.32
N LEU A 53 -5.23 -9.36 35.93
CA LEU A 53 -6.11 -10.47 35.55
C LEU A 53 -5.87 -11.68 36.46
N ASN A 54 -6.92 -11.99 37.23
CA ASN A 54 -7.19 -13.21 38.00
C ASN A 54 -6.37 -13.50 39.30
N PRO A 55 -7.01 -13.45 40.49
CA PRO A 55 -6.42 -13.85 41.77
C PRO A 55 -6.37 -15.38 41.97
N GLY A 56 -6.17 -16.17 40.91
CA GLY A 56 -6.41 -17.62 40.95
C GLY A 56 -5.35 -18.53 40.31
N PHE A 57 -4.21 -18.02 39.84
CA PHE A 57 -3.17 -18.86 39.24
C PHE A 57 -2.14 -19.33 40.29
N PRO A 58 -1.75 -20.62 40.29
CA PRO A 58 -0.67 -21.12 41.13
C PRO A 58 0.67 -20.45 40.76
N ALA A 59 1.46 -20.11 41.78
CA ALA A 59 2.68 -19.27 41.73
C ALA A 59 3.81 -19.72 40.78
N VAL A 60 3.67 -20.86 40.10
CA VAL A 60 4.71 -21.44 39.24
C VAL A 60 4.57 -20.99 37.77
N ASP A 61 3.40 -20.49 37.35
CA ASP A 61 3.15 -20.15 35.93
C ASP A 61 3.52 -18.69 35.54
N VAL A 62 3.75 -17.82 36.53
CA VAL A 62 3.87 -16.36 36.34
C VAL A 62 5.21 -15.96 35.70
N ALA A 63 6.33 -16.58 36.06
CA ALA A 63 7.64 -16.16 35.56
C ALA A 63 7.87 -16.51 34.07
N THR A 64 7.20 -17.54 33.53
CA THR A 64 7.32 -17.93 32.12
C THR A 64 6.28 -17.27 31.20
N SER A 65 5.18 -16.74 31.74
CA SER A 65 4.11 -16.09 30.96
C SER A 65 4.26 -14.56 30.85
N VAL A 66 5.06 -13.94 31.72
CA VAL A 66 5.17 -12.46 31.84
C VAL A 66 6.34 -11.88 31.05
N LEU A 67 7.37 -12.66 30.73
CA LEU A 67 8.53 -12.18 29.97
C LEU A 67 8.20 -11.98 28.48
N TYR A 68 8.44 -10.76 28.00
CA TYR A 68 8.28 -10.36 26.61
C TYR A 68 9.48 -9.54 26.12
N PRO A 69 10.23 -10.01 25.11
CA PRO A 69 10.12 -11.31 24.47
C PRO A 69 10.46 -12.47 25.43
N LYS A 70 10.06 -13.69 25.06
CA LYS A 70 10.35 -14.89 25.86
C LYS A 70 11.86 -15.15 25.87
N ALA A 71 12.45 -15.24 27.06
CA ALA A 71 13.87 -15.54 27.21
C ALA A 71 14.23 -16.95 26.71
N ARG A 72 15.46 -17.10 26.20
CA ARG A 72 15.98 -18.36 25.65
C ARG A 72 16.04 -19.49 26.69
N SER A 73 16.45 -19.18 27.91
CA SER A 73 16.54 -20.14 29.02
C SER A 73 16.13 -19.48 30.33
N VAL A 74 15.27 -20.15 31.11
CA VAL A 74 14.79 -19.71 32.41
C VAL A 74 14.80 -20.90 33.37
N THR A 75 15.47 -20.77 34.51
CA THR A 75 15.47 -21.76 35.60
C THR A 75 14.90 -21.12 36.87
N LEU A 76 13.87 -21.74 37.45
CA LEU A 76 13.12 -21.19 38.59
C LEU A 76 13.27 -22.06 39.84
N GLY A 77 13.30 -21.41 41.00
CA GLY A 77 13.10 -22.02 42.30
C GLY A 77 11.64 -21.89 42.77
N HIS A 78 11.44 -21.97 44.09
CA HIS A 78 10.11 -21.90 44.73
C HIS A 78 9.97 -20.73 45.72
N GLY A 79 11.03 -19.94 45.92
CA GLY A 79 11.05 -18.81 46.86
C GLY A 79 10.56 -17.49 46.25
N HIS A 80 10.48 -16.47 47.08
CA HIS A 80 10.20 -15.09 46.68
C HIS A 80 11.00 -14.11 47.53
N ALA A 81 11.27 -12.92 47.01
CA ALA A 81 11.93 -11.84 47.74
C ALA A 81 11.31 -10.49 47.38
N HIS A 82 11.26 -9.59 48.35
CA HIS A 82 10.78 -8.22 48.15
C HIS A 82 11.89 -7.33 47.60
N LEU A 83 11.50 -6.36 46.77
CA LEU A 83 12.41 -5.36 46.22
C LEU A 83 12.02 -3.99 46.78
N LEU A 84 12.79 -3.50 47.75
CA LEU A 84 12.56 -2.20 48.40
C LEU A 84 13.61 -1.18 47.91
N PRO A 85 13.20 -0.08 47.26
CA PRO A 85 14.14 0.91 46.69
C PRO A 85 15.17 1.48 47.67
N ARG A 86 14.77 1.65 48.94
CA ARG A 86 15.64 2.27 49.97
C ARG A 86 16.84 1.42 50.37
N ASP A 87 16.76 0.10 50.15
CA ASP A 87 17.76 -0.85 50.61
C ASP A 87 18.65 -1.38 49.47
N LEU A 88 18.35 -0.99 48.21
CA LEU A 88 19.01 -1.50 47.01
C LEU A 88 20.30 -0.74 46.71
N LYS A 89 21.44 -1.42 46.79
CA LYS A 89 22.75 -0.90 46.37
C LYS A 89 23.15 -1.47 45.01
N VAL A 90 23.57 -0.62 44.08
CA VAL A 90 24.05 -1.06 42.76
C VAL A 90 25.57 -0.92 42.69
N ARG A 91 26.26 -2.01 42.37
CA ARG A 91 27.71 -2.07 42.18
C ARG A 91 28.01 -2.46 40.73
N ILE A 92 28.67 -1.57 40.00
CA ILE A 92 29.09 -1.79 38.61
C ILE A 92 30.57 -2.18 38.62
N LEU A 93 30.91 -3.26 37.93
CA LEU A 93 32.24 -3.82 37.84
C LEU A 93 32.65 -3.93 36.37
N ASN A 94 33.86 -3.45 36.04
CA ASN A 94 34.45 -3.50 34.69
C ASN A 94 33.63 -2.70 33.66
N ALA A 95 33.53 -1.37 33.84
CA ALA A 95 32.83 -0.47 32.94
C ALA A 95 33.67 0.78 32.65
N SER A 96 33.72 1.20 31.38
CA SER A 96 34.36 2.44 30.97
C SER A 96 33.54 3.67 31.39
N ALA A 97 34.08 4.88 31.17
CA ALA A 97 33.34 6.12 31.39
C ALA A 97 32.07 6.22 30.51
N ALA A 98 32.12 5.70 29.27
CA ALA A 98 30.98 5.68 28.35
C ALA A 98 29.93 4.64 28.79
N ASP A 99 30.38 3.45 29.21
CA ASP A 99 29.49 2.42 29.76
C ASP A 99 28.80 2.92 31.03
N HIS A 100 29.53 3.63 31.91
CA HIS A 100 28.98 4.24 33.10
C HIS A 100 27.86 5.25 32.81
N GLN A 101 27.93 5.99 31.70
CA GLN A 101 26.89 6.95 31.32
C GLN A 101 25.58 6.24 30.90
N VAL A 102 25.69 5.20 30.07
CA VAL A 102 24.56 4.38 29.63
C VAL A 102 23.95 3.64 30.82
N LEU A 103 24.78 2.97 31.63
CA LEU A 103 24.33 2.24 32.82
C LEU A 103 23.69 3.14 33.87
N ARG A 104 24.20 4.36 34.07
CA ARG A 104 23.59 5.33 34.99
C ARG A 104 22.15 5.60 34.59
N THR A 105 21.88 5.78 33.29
CA THR A 105 20.52 5.99 32.79
C THR A 105 19.66 4.74 32.99
N ALA A 106 20.15 3.56 32.60
CA ALA A 106 19.43 2.29 32.73
C ALA A 106 19.07 1.95 34.18
N VAL A 107 20.02 2.14 35.11
CA VAL A 107 19.81 1.92 36.55
C VAL A 107 18.86 2.95 37.13
N THR A 108 18.96 4.23 36.73
CA THR A 108 18.04 5.28 37.18
C THR A 108 16.62 5.00 36.72
N ASP A 109 16.42 4.63 35.46
CA ASP A 109 15.12 4.26 34.90
C ASP A 109 14.54 3.04 35.64
N PHE A 110 15.36 2.02 35.90
CA PHE A 110 14.98 0.85 36.68
C PHE A 110 14.54 1.22 38.11
N CYS A 111 15.35 1.97 38.85
CA CYS A 111 15.04 2.40 40.21
C CYS A 111 13.77 3.26 40.27
N THR A 112 13.60 4.20 39.33
CA THR A 112 12.41 5.06 39.24
C THR A 112 11.14 4.21 39.06
N ARG A 113 11.18 3.23 38.17
CA ARG A 113 10.04 2.33 37.93
C ARG A 113 9.68 1.47 39.15
N ILE A 114 10.67 1.05 39.97
CA ILE A 114 10.40 0.33 41.22
C ILE A 114 9.73 1.25 42.24
N VAL A 115 10.19 2.51 42.35
CA VAL A 115 9.58 3.51 43.25
C VAL A 115 8.12 3.78 42.85
N ASP A 116 7.83 3.91 41.56
CA ASP A 116 6.46 4.08 41.05
C ASP A 116 5.57 2.85 41.34
N ALA A 117 6.13 1.65 41.18
CA ALA A 117 5.45 0.40 41.54
C ALA A 117 5.16 0.30 43.05
N CYS A 118 6.02 0.89 43.90
CA CYS A 118 5.81 0.95 45.35
C CYS A 118 4.77 2.01 45.78
N THR A 119 4.73 3.16 45.10
CA THR A 119 3.90 4.32 45.49
C THR A 119 2.45 4.24 45.00
N SER A 120 2.18 3.41 44.00
CA SER A 120 0.84 3.10 43.47
C SER A 120 0.09 2.00 44.24
N ALA A 121 0.58 1.60 45.42
CA ALA A 121 -0.09 0.65 46.31
C ALA A 121 -1.09 1.37 47.25
N PRO A 122 -2.33 0.86 47.44
CA PRO A 122 -3.29 1.44 48.36
C PRO A 122 -2.82 1.35 49.81
N ALA A 123 -3.00 2.43 50.58
CA ALA A 123 -2.39 2.70 51.87
C ALA A 123 -2.85 1.84 53.08
N THR A 124 -3.48 0.68 52.88
CA THR A 124 -4.17 -0.05 53.97
C THR A 124 -3.49 -1.32 54.49
N ALA A 125 -2.20 -1.53 54.24
CA ALA A 125 -1.49 -2.69 54.80
C ALA A 125 -0.47 -2.28 55.86
N ALA A 126 -0.96 -1.83 57.02
CA ALA A 126 -0.16 -1.76 58.24
C ALA A 126 -0.33 -3.03 59.07
N ALA A 127 0.82 -3.57 59.47
CA ALA A 127 1.08 -4.43 60.63
C ALA A 127 0.77 -5.94 60.59
N SER A 128 1.82 -6.66 60.98
CA SER A 128 1.89 -7.94 61.71
C SER A 128 2.29 -9.20 60.95
N GLU A 129 3.07 -9.98 61.69
CA GLU A 129 3.63 -11.32 61.48
C GLU A 129 4.91 -11.46 60.65
N ALA A 130 5.83 -12.19 61.30
CA ALA A 130 7.19 -12.51 60.93
C ALA A 130 7.19 -13.71 59.99
N GLU A 131 7.19 -13.44 58.69
CA GLU A 131 7.89 -14.30 57.73
C GLU A 131 9.28 -13.68 57.53
N GLU A 132 10.31 -14.51 57.41
CA GLU A 132 11.66 -14.09 57.01
C GLU A 132 11.59 -13.44 55.62
N THR A 133 11.21 -12.16 55.57
CA THR A 133 11.14 -11.40 54.32
C THR A 133 12.55 -11.05 53.90
N PHE A 134 13.10 -11.86 52.99
CA PHE A 134 14.34 -11.50 52.31
C PHE A 134 14.08 -10.27 51.44
N ALA A 135 14.89 -9.22 51.68
CA ALA A 135 14.91 -8.02 50.86
C ALA A 135 16.15 -8.07 49.94
N LEU A 136 15.92 -7.97 48.64
CA LEU A 136 16.99 -7.78 47.68
C LEU A 136 17.68 -6.44 47.97
N SER A 137 18.95 -6.49 48.34
CA SER A 137 19.70 -5.32 48.85
C SER A 137 20.92 -4.98 48.00
N MET A 138 21.28 -5.81 47.03
CA MET A 138 22.43 -5.59 46.16
C MET A 138 22.20 -6.07 44.73
N ILE A 139 22.57 -5.24 43.75
CA ILE A 139 22.73 -5.60 42.34
C ILE A 139 24.20 -5.46 41.98
N GLU A 140 24.81 -6.53 41.52
CA GLU A 140 26.15 -6.52 40.93
C GLU A 140 26.06 -6.66 39.42
N ILE A 141 26.64 -5.70 38.71
CA ILE A 141 26.68 -5.65 37.26
C ILE A 141 28.12 -5.93 36.82
N PHE A 142 28.29 -6.90 35.94
CA PHE A 142 29.57 -7.24 35.30
C PHE A 142 29.42 -7.07 33.79
N ILE A 143 30.34 -6.32 33.17
CA ILE A 143 30.41 -6.21 31.71
C ILE A 143 31.68 -6.93 31.21
N HIS A 144 31.55 -7.75 30.17
CA HIS A 144 32.70 -8.48 29.60
C HIS A 144 33.47 -7.69 28.54
N ASN A 145 32.80 -6.86 27.75
CA ASN A 145 33.42 -6.00 26.73
C ASN A 145 33.04 -4.53 27.00
N GLU A 146 34.02 -3.73 27.41
CA GLU A 146 33.87 -2.29 27.61
C GLU A 146 33.84 -1.53 26.27
N ASP A 147 33.21 -0.36 26.26
CA ASP A 147 33.19 0.57 25.11
C ASP A 147 32.57 -0.01 23.82
N GLU A 148 31.62 -0.95 23.94
CA GLU A 148 30.93 -1.50 22.77
C GLU A 148 30.06 -0.42 22.10
N PRO A 149 30.29 -0.10 20.81
CA PRO A 149 29.50 0.92 20.13
C PRO A 149 28.04 0.50 19.93
N LEU A 150 27.14 1.46 19.80
CA LEU A 150 25.73 1.22 19.41
C LEU A 150 25.63 0.91 17.91
N GLN A 151 26.32 -0.13 17.45
CA GLN A 151 26.40 -0.54 16.05
C GLN A 151 25.88 -1.96 15.88
N HIS A 152 24.93 -2.16 14.98
CA HIS A 152 24.44 -3.52 14.69
C HIS A 152 25.49 -4.34 13.92
N PRO A 153 25.65 -5.64 14.25
CA PRO A 153 24.95 -6.37 15.30
C PRO A 153 25.46 -6.01 16.71
N LEU A 154 24.54 -5.75 17.65
CA LEU A 154 24.86 -5.42 19.04
C LEU A 154 25.17 -6.68 19.86
N LYS A 155 26.10 -6.59 20.81
CA LYS A 155 26.35 -7.62 21.83
C LYS A 155 25.33 -7.54 22.96
N GLU A 156 24.18 -8.14 22.72
CA GLU A 156 22.98 -8.04 23.58
C GLU A 156 22.80 -9.24 24.53
N GLN A 157 23.74 -10.19 24.54
CA GLN A 157 23.65 -11.37 25.39
C GLN A 157 23.84 -11.02 26.87
N TYR A 158 23.04 -11.63 27.74
CA TYR A 158 23.19 -11.49 29.19
C TYR A 158 22.82 -12.75 29.97
N VAL A 159 23.32 -12.81 31.21
CA VAL A 159 22.91 -13.74 32.26
C VAL A 159 22.40 -12.93 33.45
N LEU A 160 21.23 -13.26 33.94
CA LEU A 160 20.59 -12.65 35.10
C LEU A 160 20.36 -13.72 36.18
N ASP A 161 21.11 -13.65 37.27
CA ASP A 161 20.95 -14.47 38.46
C ASP A 161 20.29 -13.66 39.57
N VAL A 162 19.09 -14.05 39.99
CA VAL A 162 18.35 -13.44 41.10
C VAL A 162 18.33 -14.43 42.26
N GLY A 163 19.13 -14.16 43.29
CA GLY A 163 19.12 -14.91 44.55
C GLY A 163 18.08 -14.37 45.53
N MET A 164 18.13 -14.82 46.78
CA MET A 164 17.20 -14.35 47.83
C MET A 164 17.53 -12.94 48.35
N THR A 165 18.80 -12.55 48.35
CA THR A 165 19.27 -11.25 48.88
C THR A 165 20.09 -10.44 47.87
N HIS A 166 20.53 -11.08 46.79
CA HIS A 166 21.55 -10.58 45.87
C HIS A 166 21.16 -10.84 44.42
N ILE A 167 21.35 -9.85 43.55
CA ILE A 167 21.13 -9.94 42.11
C ILE A 167 22.48 -9.79 41.41
N ARG A 168 22.77 -10.67 40.47
CA ARG A 168 23.95 -10.60 39.62
C ARG A 168 23.54 -10.55 38.16
N ILE A 169 24.06 -9.54 37.46
CA ILE A 169 23.87 -9.33 36.02
C ILE A 169 25.23 -9.44 35.33
N GLU A 170 25.35 -10.35 34.37
CA GLU A 170 26.52 -10.45 33.50
C GLU A 170 26.10 -10.14 32.07
N GLY A 171 26.56 -9.02 31.52
CA GLY A 171 26.32 -8.63 30.13
C GLY A 171 27.56 -8.85 29.28
N GLN A 172 27.39 -9.37 28.06
CA GLN A 172 28.49 -9.46 27.10
C GLN A 172 29.05 -8.06 26.78
N ALA A 173 28.18 -7.04 26.75
CA ALA A 173 28.49 -5.63 26.68
C ALA A 173 27.43 -4.85 27.48
N VAL A 174 27.57 -3.52 27.53
CA VAL A 174 26.60 -2.63 28.20
C VAL A 174 25.15 -2.82 27.72
N TRP A 175 24.96 -3.15 26.44
CA TRP A 175 23.64 -3.40 25.83
C TRP A 175 22.95 -4.65 26.39
N GLY A 176 23.73 -5.71 26.71
CA GLY A 176 23.21 -6.90 27.37
C GLY A 176 22.73 -6.60 28.80
N VAL A 177 23.47 -5.77 29.55
CA VAL A 177 23.04 -5.33 30.89
C VAL A 177 21.73 -4.53 30.82
N HIS A 178 21.58 -3.68 29.79
CA HIS A 178 20.35 -2.92 29.59
C HIS A 178 19.12 -3.83 29.41
N HIS A 179 19.24 -4.88 28.58
CA HIS A 179 18.16 -5.89 28.41
C HIS A 179 17.95 -6.72 29.68
N ALA A 180 19.00 -7.03 30.43
CA ALA A 180 18.88 -7.72 31.72
C ALA A 180 18.09 -6.90 32.75
N LEU A 181 18.30 -5.58 32.81
CA LEU A 181 17.53 -4.68 33.68
C LEU A 181 16.07 -4.55 33.22
N ALA A 182 15.81 -4.49 31.90
CA ALA A 182 14.46 -4.52 31.36
C ALA A 182 13.73 -5.83 31.70
N THR A 183 14.42 -6.96 31.59
CA THR A 183 13.92 -8.29 31.97
C THR A 183 13.66 -8.37 33.47
N LEU A 184 14.58 -7.87 34.29
CA LEU A 184 14.43 -7.80 35.73
C LEU A 184 13.20 -6.97 36.13
N TYR A 185 12.94 -5.87 35.44
CA TYR A 185 11.74 -5.06 35.64
C TYR A 185 10.45 -5.84 35.33
N GLN A 186 10.41 -6.61 34.24
CA GLN A 186 9.23 -7.42 33.89
C GLN A 186 8.94 -8.52 34.91
N LEU A 187 9.95 -9.01 35.63
CA LEU A 187 9.79 -10.00 36.69
C LEU A 187 9.18 -9.44 37.99
N ILE A 188 9.06 -8.12 38.10
CA ILE A 188 8.48 -7.48 39.29
C ILE A 188 6.96 -7.65 39.24
N GLY A 189 6.46 -8.57 40.05
CA GLY A 189 5.03 -8.78 40.31
C GLY A 189 4.59 -8.20 41.65
N ARG A 190 3.35 -8.51 42.03
CA ARG A 190 2.79 -8.23 43.37
C ARG A 190 2.59 -9.56 44.09
N HIS A 191 3.17 -9.70 45.30
CA HIS A 191 2.99 -10.86 46.17
C HIS A 191 1.98 -10.54 47.29
N ASN A 192 1.25 -11.56 47.76
CA ASN A 192 0.04 -11.54 48.59
C ASN A 192 -0.03 -10.52 49.76
N THR A 193 -1.27 -10.27 50.22
CA THR A 193 -1.79 -9.46 51.36
C THR A 193 -1.28 -8.03 51.58
N ARG A 194 0.00 -7.73 51.32
CA ARG A 194 0.61 -6.40 51.54
C ARG A 194 0.77 -5.56 50.27
N ASN A 195 0.54 -6.14 49.10
CA ASN A 195 0.59 -5.45 47.79
C ASN A 195 1.95 -4.81 47.47
N LEU A 196 3.04 -5.36 48.03
CA LEU A 196 4.41 -4.90 47.82
C LEU A 196 5.02 -5.54 46.56
N PRO A 197 5.90 -4.83 45.82
CA PRO A 197 6.67 -5.40 44.72
C PRO A 197 7.54 -6.58 45.18
N ALA A 198 7.48 -7.69 44.45
CA ALA A 198 8.25 -8.89 44.74
C ALA A 198 8.57 -9.67 43.46
N ILE A 199 9.66 -10.42 43.50
CA ILE A 199 10.04 -11.40 42.47
C ILE A 199 9.77 -12.79 43.04
N THR A 200 9.10 -13.64 42.27
CA THR A 200 8.76 -15.03 42.63
C THR A 200 9.57 -16.01 41.79
N GLY A 201 9.69 -17.26 42.25
CA GLY A 201 10.46 -18.30 41.56
C GLY A 201 11.96 -18.22 41.85
N LEU A 202 12.35 -17.72 43.02
CA LEU A 202 13.75 -17.58 43.43
C LEU A 202 14.32 -18.87 44.07
N PRO A 203 15.64 -19.14 43.95
CA PRO A 203 16.58 -18.44 43.08
C PRO A 203 16.21 -18.64 41.61
N LEU A 204 16.37 -17.58 40.82
CA LEU A 204 16.03 -17.53 39.40
C LEU A 204 17.31 -17.30 38.60
N ARG A 205 17.45 -18.01 37.47
CA ARG A 205 18.51 -17.76 36.49
C ARG A 205 17.91 -17.62 35.09
N ILE A 206 18.25 -16.55 34.40
CA ILE A 206 17.88 -16.30 33.00
C ILE A 206 19.16 -16.18 32.18
N GLU A 207 19.22 -16.91 31.07
CA GLU A 207 20.25 -16.76 30.05
C GLU A 207 19.55 -16.40 28.74
N ASP A 208 19.88 -15.24 28.19
CA ASP A 208 19.16 -14.74 27.03
C ASP A 208 20.07 -14.06 26.00
N SER A 209 19.63 -14.16 24.76
CA SER A 209 20.30 -13.60 23.59
C SER A 209 19.25 -13.45 22.48
N PRO A 210 19.19 -12.33 21.77
CA PRO A 210 18.19 -12.14 20.73
C PRO A 210 18.40 -13.11 19.56
N GLU A 211 17.31 -13.66 19.03
CA GLU A 211 17.33 -14.48 17.81
C GLU A 211 17.65 -13.63 16.57
N PHE A 212 17.11 -12.40 16.52
CA PHE A 212 17.34 -11.44 15.45
C PHE A 212 18.10 -10.23 15.99
N GLY A 213 19.29 -9.94 15.44
CA GLY A 213 20.10 -8.78 15.87
C GLY A 213 19.52 -7.40 15.49
N TRP A 214 18.52 -7.36 14.61
CA TRP A 214 17.79 -6.16 14.20
C TRP A 214 16.31 -6.31 14.51
N ARG A 215 15.79 -5.47 15.40
CA ARG A 215 14.40 -5.48 15.87
C ARG A 215 13.87 -4.05 15.81
N GLY A 216 13.40 -3.70 14.62
CA GLY A 216 13.08 -2.33 14.25
C GLY A 216 11.60 -2.01 14.31
N LEU A 217 11.28 -0.78 14.71
CA LEU A 217 9.96 -0.17 14.58
C LEU A 217 10.06 1.01 13.61
N LEU A 218 9.34 0.94 12.49
CA LEU A 218 9.22 2.07 11.57
C LEU A 218 8.06 2.98 12.01
N VAL A 219 8.36 4.27 12.13
CA VAL A 219 7.42 5.31 12.48
C VAL A 219 7.36 6.32 11.34
N ASP A 220 6.15 6.48 10.80
CA ASP A 220 5.87 7.33 9.66
C ASP A 220 5.62 8.79 10.08
N THR A 221 6.71 9.50 10.39
CA THR A 221 6.65 10.91 10.80
C THR A 221 6.42 11.90 9.65
N SER A 222 6.71 11.47 8.42
CA SER A 222 6.54 12.28 7.20
C SER A 222 5.08 12.37 6.78
N ARG A 223 4.26 11.34 7.06
CA ARG A 223 2.79 11.34 6.84
C ARG A 223 1.99 11.60 8.11
N HIS A 224 2.59 11.45 9.29
CA HIS A 224 1.98 11.79 10.58
C HIS A 224 3.04 12.34 11.56
N PHE A 225 3.14 13.67 11.70
CA PHE A 225 4.11 14.26 12.64
C PHE A 225 3.93 13.74 14.07
N MET A 226 5.01 13.26 14.68
CA MET A 226 5.02 12.82 16.08
C MET A 226 5.95 13.70 16.91
N PRO A 227 5.45 14.48 17.89
CA PRO A 227 6.29 15.27 18.76
C PRO A 227 7.39 14.44 19.44
N VAL A 228 8.58 15.03 19.62
CA VAL A 228 9.73 14.39 20.30
C VAL A 228 9.35 13.70 21.63
N PRO A 229 8.52 14.29 22.51
CA PRO A 229 8.10 13.59 23.74
C PRO A 229 7.36 12.26 23.49
N ILE A 230 6.55 12.17 22.42
CA ILE A 230 5.86 10.94 22.04
C ILE A 230 6.88 9.91 21.54
N LEU A 231 7.83 10.33 20.70
CA LEU A 231 8.91 9.46 20.22
C LEU A 231 9.78 8.94 21.38
N LYS A 232 10.07 9.78 22.39
CA LYS A 232 10.78 9.37 23.62
C LYS A 232 9.99 8.33 24.43
N ASN A 233 8.67 8.47 24.53
CA ASN A 233 7.83 7.45 25.17
C ASN A 233 7.80 6.14 24.39
N LEU A 234 7.78 6.22 23.07
CA LEU A 234 7.89 5.05 22.21
C LEU A 234 9.23 4.34 22.40
N ILE A 235 10.33 5.09 22.50
CA ILE A 235 11.66 4.56 22.83
C ILE A 235 11.65 3.85 24.18
N ASN A 236 11.00 4.41 25.21
CA ASN A 236 10.88 3.75 26.52
C ASN A 236 10.15 2.41 26.44
N LEU A 237 9.09 2.35 25.63
CA LEU A 237 8.36 1.11 25.38
C LEU A 237 9.25 0.11 24.65
N MET A 238 9.85 0.52 23.52
CA MET A 238 10.75 -0.31 22.72
C MET A 238 11.86 -0.93 23.57
N ALA A 239 12.50 -0.12 24.42
CA ALA A 239 13.55 -0.55 25.33
C ALA A 239 13.06 -1.60 26.34
N THR A 240 11.80 -1.50 26.78
CA THR A 240 11.18 -2.43 27.72
C THR A 240 10.91 -3.80 27.07
N ILE A 241 10.64 -3.84 25.76
CA ILE A 241 10.34 -5.06 25.00
C ILE A 241 11.46 -5.48 24.06
N HIS A 242 12.70 -5.06 24.36
CA HIS A 242 13.93 -5.40 23.66
C HIS A 242 13.98 -5.04 22.15
N TYR A 243 13.17 -4.08 21.69
CA TYR A 243 13.37 -3.46 20.38
C TYR A 243 14.63 -2.58 20.42
N ASN A 244 15.38 -2.55 19.32
CA ASN A 244 16.70 -1.91 19.29
C ASN A 244 16.92 -0.97 18.09
N VAL A 245 15.94 -0.83 17.19
CA VAL A 245 16.01 0.16 16.09
C VAL A 245 14.72 0.96 15.97
N LEU A 246 14.80 2.28 16.01
CA LEU A 246 13.73 3.20 15.66
C LEU A 246 13.99 3.73 14.24
N HIS A 247 13.20 3.28 13.27
CA HIS A 247 13.28 3.75 11.90
C HIS A 247 12.30 4.92 11.74
N LEU A 248 12.81 6.13 11.51
CA LEU A 248 12.01 7.34 11.34
C LEU A 248 11.89 7.66 9.85
N HIS A 249 10.71 7.44 9.27
CA HIS A 249 10.40 7.93 7.94
C HIS A 249 10.13 9.44 8.04
N LEU A 250 11.16 10.24 7.77
CA LEU A 250 11.20 11.67 8.07
C LEU A 250 10.60 12.52 6.96
N VAL A 251 10.74 12.14 5.69
CA VAL A 251 10.34 12.97 4.54
C VAL A 251 9.62 12.16 3.45
N ASP A 252 8.53 12.72 2.90
CA ASP A 252 7.71 12.16 1.80
C ASP A 252 6.97 13.31 1.05
N ASP A 253 6.17 13.01 0.02
CA ASP A 253 5.37 13.93 -0.79
C ASP A 253 4.49 14.86 0.06
N GLN A 254 4.03 14.38 1.21
CA GLN A 254 3.12 15.08 2.09
C GLN A 254 3.81 16.10 2.99
N SER A 255 5.08 15.87 3.37
CA SER A 255 5.79 16.76 4.28
C SER A 255 7.32 16.63 4.26
N PHE A 256 7.99 17.76 4.50
CA PHE A 256 9.40 17.89 4.85
C PHE A 256 9.54 18.46 6.27
N PRO A 257 9.27 17.69 7.34
CA PRO A 257 9.25 18.15 8.72
C PRO A 257 10.65 18.19 9.36
N VAL A 258 11.74 18.36 8.60
CA VAL A 258 13.10 18.39 9.15
C VAL A 258 13.75 19.72 8.83
N VAL A 259 14.20 20.45 9.84
CA VAL A 259 14.91 21.71 9.62
C VAL A 259 16.34 21.40 9.18
N VAL A 260 16.66 21.77 7.95
CA VAL A 260 18.02 21.74 7.41
C VAL A 260 18.52 23.19 7.39
N PRO A 261 19.47 23.59 8.27
CA PRO A 261 19.91 24.98 8.38
C PRO A 261 20.37 25.61 7.07
N GLU A 262 20.97 24.82 6.19
CA GLU A 262 21.45 25.23 4.86
C GLU A 262 20.31 25.43 3.85
N PHE A 263 19.14 24.83 4.10
CA PHE A 263 17.95 24.86 3.25
C PHE A 263 16.68 25.06 4.10
N PRO A 264 16.57 26.18 4.84
CA PRO A 264 15.50 26.38 5.82
C PRO A 264 14.12 26.34 5.16
N HIS A 265 14.03 26.85 3.92
CA HIS A 265 12.84 26.87 3.09
C HIS A 265 12.21 25.50 2.86
N LEU A 266 13.01 24.41 2.83
CA LEU A 266 12.48 23.06 2.69
C LEU A 266 11.51 22.71 3.83
N SER A 267 11.83 23.11 5.05
CA SER A 267 10.95 22.91 6.20
C SER A 267 9.94 24.04 6.40
N GLU A 268 10.30 25.29 6.11
CA GLU A 268 9.39 26.43 6.26
C GLU A 268 8.17 26.30 5.33
N GLU A 269 8.42 25.85 4.10
CA GLU A 269 7.40 25.75 3.04
C GLU A 269 7.04 24.30 2.69
N GLY A 270 7.84 23.29 3.08
CA GLY A 270 7.55 21.88 2.82
C GLY A 270 7.04 21.10 4.02
N ALA A 271 7.17 21.59 5.26
CA ALA A 271 6.65 20.90 6.46
C ALA A 271 5.14 21.09 6.64
N TRP A 272 4.54 20.31 7.54
CA TRP A 272 3.14 20.42 7.95
C TRP A 272 2.74 21.85 8.31
N HIS A 273 1.89 22.49 7.50
CA HIS A 273 1.53 23.89 7.73
C HIS A 273 0.38 24.09 8.72
N ASN A 274 0.61 25.03 9.67
CA ASN A 274 -0.31 25.72 10.58
C ASN A 274 -0.62 24.97 11.90
N VAL A 275 0.17 25.25 12.96
CA VAL A 275 -0.19 26.03 14.18
C VAL A 275 1.01 26.05 15.15
N HIS A 276 1.97 25.13 15.02
CA HIS A 276 3.34 25.24 15.52
C HIS A 276 4.24 24.61 14.46
N PRO A 277 5.55 24.92 14.40
CA PRO A 277 6.41 24.24 13.44
C PRO A 277 6.48 22.77 13.87
N ASN A 278 5.67 21.93 13.23
CA ASN A 278 5.70 20.47 13.33
C ASN A 278 6.91 19.98 12.53
N VAL A 279 8.07 20.41 13.00
CA VAL A 279 9.37 20.15 12.44
C VAL A 279 10.25 19.61 13.56
N TYR A 280 11.21 18.79 13.17
CA TYR A 280 12.32 18.41 14.01
C TYR A 280 13.48 19.35 13.70
N THR A 281 13.91 20.11 14.71
CA THR A 281 15.16 20.86 14.62
C THR A 281 16.36 19.91 14.71
N PRO A 282 17.57 20.34 14.32
CA PRO A 282 18.78 19.55 14.57
C PRO A 282 18.94 19.17 16.04
N GLN A 283 18.59 20.09 16.97
CA GLN A 283 18.62 19.82 18.40
C GLN A 283 17.59 18.76 18.81
N ASP A 284 16.37 18.79 18.25
CA ASP A 284 15.34 17.79 18.53
C ASP A 284 15.80 16.37 18.12
N LEU A 285 16.43 16.26 16.94
CA LEU A 285 16.94 15.00 16.44
C LEU A 285 18.16 14.52 17.25
N GLU A 286 19.07 15.43 17.61
CA GLU A 286 20.21 15.12 18.48
C GLU A 286 19.73 14.65 19.86
N ASP A 287 18.79 15.36 20.47
CA ASP A 287 18.18 15.01 21.74
C ASP A 287 17.48 13.65 21.68
N LEU A 288 16.82 13.34 20.56
CA LEU A 288 16.14 12.07 20.35
C LEU A 288 17.13 10.92 20.15
N VAL A 289 18.19 11.12 19.37
CA VAL A 289 19.27 10.14 19.15
C VAL A 289 19.99 9.84 20.46
N ASN A 290 20.36 10.87 21.22
CA ASN A 290 20.99 10.69 22.54
C ASN A 290 20.05 9.97 23.52
N TYR A 291 18.76 10.30 23.50
CA TYR A 291 17.76 9.66 24.36
C TYR A 291 17.56 8.17 24.02
N ALA A 292 17.55 7.84 22.72
CA ALA A 292 17.45 6.48 22.21
C ALA A 292 18.73 5.66 22.48
N GLY A 293 19.89 6.27 22.25
CA GLY A 293 21.19 5.61 22.40
C GLY A 293 21.48 5.20 23.85
N ASN A 294 21.10 6.05 24.82
CA ASN A 294 21.16 5.71 26.24
C ASN A 294 20.19 4.57 26.64
N ARG A 295 19.32 4.13 25.73
CA ARG A 295 18.32 3.06 25.92
C ARG A 295 18.50 1.88 24.97
N SER A 296 19.70 1.72 24.41
CA SER A 296 20.04 0.63 23.47
C SER A 296 19.22 0.65 22.17
N ILE A 297 18.69 1.82 21.77
CA ILE A 297 17.91 1.99 20.55
C ILE A 297 18.67 2.86 19.57
N ARG A 298 18.95 2.30 18.40
CA ARG A 298 19.52 3.05 17.27
C ARG A 298 18.42 3.77 16.51
N VAL A 299 18.61 5.06 16.21
CA VAL A 299 17.69 5.82 15.35
C VAL A 299 18.19 5.79 13.90
N VAL A 300 17.33 5.39 12.98
CA VAL A 300 17.61 5.34 11.54
C VAL A 300 16.66 6.33 10.84
N PRO A 301 17.12 7.49 10.38
CA PRO A 301 16.29 8.39 9.58
C PRO A 301 16.20 7.95 8.11
N GLU A 302 14.99 7.96 7.57
CA GLU A 302 14.70 7.74 6.16
C GLU A 302 14.23 9.03 5.52
N ILE A 303 14.89 9.38 4.41
CA ILE A 303 14.54 10.52 3.55
C ILE A 303 14.25 9.93 2.17
N ASP A 304 12.97 9.89 1.79
CA ASP A 304 12.55 9.23 0.57
C ASP A 304 12.78 10.13 -0.66
N ILE A 305 13.75 9.75 -1.49
CA ILE A 305 14.15 10.46 -2.73
C ILE A 305 14.65 9.47 -3.80
N PRO A 306 14.52 9.76 -5.12
CA PRO A 306 13.98 10.98 -5.73
C PRO A 306 12.45 11.01 -5.93
N GLY A 307 11.76 9.86 -5.74
CA GLY A 307 10.31 9.82 -5.58
C GLY A 307 9.88 10.48 -4.27
N HIS A 308 8.58 10.65 -4.03
CA HIS A 308 8.08 11.14 -2.73
C HIS A 308 8.67 12.50 -2.27
N SER A 309 8.94 13.38 -3.25
CA SER A 309 9.62 14.66 -3.06
C SER A 309 8.75 15.89 -3.34
N ALA A 310 7.43 15.72 -3.47
CA ALA A 310 6.50 16.83 -3.76
C ALA A 310 6.59 17.95 -2.70
N SER A 311 6.74 17.59 -1.43
CA SER A 311 6.87 18.53 -0.30
C SER A 311 8.07 19.47 -0.46
N TRP A 312 9.12 19.03 -1.15
CA TRP A 312 10.36 19.78 -1.35
C TRP A 312 10.15 20.93 -2.33
N THR A 313 9.25 20.75 -3.30
CA THR A 313 8.97 21.74 -4.35
C THR A 313 8.27 22.99 -3.83
N PHE A 314 7.74 22.94 -2.61
CA PHE A 314 7.18 24.12 -1.98
C PHE A 314 8.28 25.06 -1.46
N GLY A 315 9.33 24.52 -0.85
CA GLY A 315 10.50 25.29 -0.39
C GLY A 315 11.53 25.59 -1.48
N GLU A 316 11.65 24.70 -2.47
CA GLU A 316 12.59 24.85 -3.59
C GLU A 316 11.86 24.68 -4.93
N PRO A 317 11.11 25.71 -5.40
CA PRO A 317 10.27 25.61 -6.59
C PRO A 317 11.00 25.23 -7.89
N GLN A 318 12.30 25.47 -7.97
CA GLN A 318 13.14 25.02 -9.08
C GLN A 318 13.24 23.49 -9.17
N LEU A 319 12.96 22.75 -8.10
CA LEU A 319 12.90 21.27 -8.11
C LEU A 319 11.65 20.75 -8.83
N LYS A 320 10.65 21.59 -9.06
CA LYS A 320 9.37 21.21 -9.69
C LYS A 320 9.50 20.82 -11.16
N SER A 321 10.48 21.38 -11.88
CA SER A 321 10.82 20.97 -13.25
C SER A 321 11.59 19.64 -13.29
N ILE A 322 12.28 19.29 -12.20
CA ILE A 322 13.08 18.06 -12.05
C ILE A 322 12.23 16.90 -11.53
N GLN A 323 11.21 17.16 -10.69
CA GLN A 323 10.22 16.16 -10.27
C GLN A 323 9.37 15.66 -11.45
N ARG A 324 9.07 16.54 -12.43
CA ARG A 324 8.41 16.17 -13.69
C ARG A 324 9.32 15.43 -14.69
N ALA A 325 10.64 15.52 -14.49
CA ALA A 325 11.65 14.92 -15.34
C ALA A 325 12.59 14.08 -14.47
N MET A 326 12.10 12.98 -13.88
CA MET A 326 12.89 12.22 -12.92
C MET A 326 14.12 11.59 -13.61
N GLY A 327 15.28 12.21 -13.36
CA GLY A 327 16.61 11.82 -13.87
C GLY A 327 17.69 12.93 -13.92
N GLY A 328 17.45 14.13 -13.37
CA GLY A 328 18.37 15.27 -13.50
C GLY A 328 19.47 15.40 -12.42
N ALA A 329 20.64 15.91 -12.84
CA ALA A 329 21.87 16.12 -12.05
C ALA A 329 21.72 16.96 -10.75
N THR A 330 20.60 17.64 -10.56
CA THR A 330 20.32 18.55 -9.44
C THR A 330 20.00 17.82 -8.14
N GLY A 331 19.31 16.66 -8.20
CA GLY A 331 19.09 15.82 -7.01
C GLY A 331 20.40 15.23 -6.46
N TYR A 332 21.37 14.96 -7.33
CA TYR A 332 22.71 14.53 -6.96
C TYR A 332 23.53 15.66 -6.31
N ALA A 333 23.39 16.90 -6.78
CA ALA A 333 24.07 18.05 -6.20
C ALA A 333 23.53 18.41 -4.80
N LEU A 334 22.21 18.32 -4.59
CA LEU A 334 21.59 18.52 -3.28
C LEU A 334 21.96 17.39 -2.31
N ARG A 335 21.94 16.13 -2.77
CA ARG A 335 22.47 14.99 -2.02
C ARG A 335 23.92 15.20 -1.56
N GLN A 336 24.77 15.70 -2.45
CA GLN A 336 26.18 15.97 -2.11
C GLN A 336 26.29 17.10 -1.07
N ARG A 337 25.46 18.14 -1.16
CA ARG A 337 25.45 19.24 -0.18
C ARG A 337 24.90 18.85 1.19
N ILE A 338 23.92 17.94 1.26
CA ILE A 338 23.43 17.37 2.52
C ILE A 338 24.52 16.52 3.19
N ILE A 339 25.30 15.78 2.40
CA ILE A 339 26.50 15.06 2.87
C ILE A 339 27.56 16.04 3.37
N ASP A 340 27.83 17.10 2.61
CA ASP A 340 28.83 18.13 2.97
C ASP A 340 28.40 18.94 4.22
N ALA A 341 27.11 18.97 4.55
CA ALA A 341 26.53 19.56 5.77
C ALA A 341 26.61 18.63 7.01
N GLY A 342 27.31 17.49 6.91
CA GLY A 342 27.63 16.63 8.07
C GLY A 342 26.68 15.47 8.32
N TRP A 343 25.82 15.10 7.36
CA TRP A 343 24.91 13.94 7.50
C TRP A 343 25.53 12.68 6.89
N ASP A 344 25.65 11.61 7.69
CA ASP A 344 26.33 10.36 7.27
C ASP A 344 25.46 9.54 6.31
N VAL A 345 26.05 9.05 5.20
CA VAL A 345 25.32 8.35 4.13
C VAL A 345 25.90 6.96 3.90
N VAL A 346 25.12 5.92 4.24
CA VAL A 346 25.47 4.53 3.94
C VAL A 346 25.01 4.19 2.52
N ARG A 347 25.92 3.66 1.70
CA ARG A 347 25.59 3.06 0.40
C ARG A 347 25.36 1.56 0.59
N GLU A 348 24.14 1.08 0.39
CA GLU A 348 23.89 -0.35 0.28
C GLU A 348 24.25 -0.85 -1.13
N LYS A 349 25.39 -1.53 -1.25
CA LYS A 349 25.59 -2.56 -2.27
C LYS A 349 25.84 -3.88 -1.55
N LYS A 350 24.84 -4.76 -1.58
CA LYS A 350 24.89 -6.18 -1.22
C LYS A 350 25.35 -6.47 0.23
N ARG A 351 24.38 -6.82 1.10
CA ARG A 351 24.49 -7.56 2.38
C ARG A 351 25.88 -7.53 3.08
N THR A 352 25.94 -6.82 4.24
CA THR A 352 26.96 -6.81 5.35
C THR A 352 27.94 -5.60 5.37
N PRO A 353 28.28 -4.99 6.54
CA PRO A 353 29.00 -3.70 6.61
C PRO A 353 30.52 -3.82 6.69
N ILE A 354 31.26 -2.95 5.98
CA ILE A 354 32.71 -2.75 6.14
C ILE A 354 32.97 -1.30 6.57
N VAL A 355 33.56 -1.18 7.76
CA VAL A 355 33.91 0.03 8.49
C VAL A 355 35.34 0.44 8.10
N TRP A 356 35.49 1.64 7.50
CA TRP A 356 36.36 2.67 8.09
C TRP A 356 37.89 2.42 8.05
N LYS A 357 38.51 2.42 6.86
CA LYS A 357 39.99 2.53 6.75
C LYS A 357 40.48 3.95 6.45
N ASP A 358 39.70 4.77 5.74
CA ASP A 358 40.18 6.06 5.22
C ASP A 358 39.73 7.29 6.03
N MET A 359 38.88 7.12 7.06
CA MET A 359 38.40 8.21 7.93
C MET A 359 39.20 8.40 9.22
N ARG A 360 40.25 7.58 9.41
CA ARG A 360 41.20 7.73 10.53
C ARG A 360 42.12 8.95 10.37
N ASP A 361 42.20 9.53 9.16
CA ASP A 361 43.30 10.45 8.82
C ASP A 361 42.91 11.94 8.77
N SER A 362 41.66 12.34 9.11
CA SER A 362 41.21 13.75 8.91
C SER A 362 40.57 14.48 10.11
N GLY A 363 40.45 13.87 11.29
CA GLY A 363 40.38 14.60 12.57
C GLY A 363 39.24 15.61 12.82
N MET A 364 37.97 15.33 12.49
CA MET A 364 36.82 16.16 12.92
C MET A 364 35.52 15.34 13.16
N SER A 365 34.72 15.72 14.17
CA SER A 365 33.68 14.88 14.82
C SER A 365 32.21 15.24 14.49
N VAL A 366 31.42 14.23 14.10
CA VAL A 366 29.95 14.18 14.05
C VAL A 366 29.50 12.93 14.85
N PRO A 367 28.35 12.91 15.56
CA PRO A 367 27.84 11.72 16.24
C PRO A 367 27.65 10.54 15.28
N LYS A 368 28.18 9.36 15.64
CA LYS A 368 28.46 8.22 14.74
C LYS A 368 27.26 7.40 14.25
N ASP A 369 26.03 7.76 14.62
CA ASP A 369 24.92 6.79 14.65
C ASP A 369 23.73 7.10 13.73
N VAL A 370 23.80 8.16 12.92
CA VAL A 370 22.75 8.56 11.96
C VAL A 370 23.01 7.90 10.60
N VAL A 371 22.07 7.10 10.08
CA VAL A 371 22.18 6.46 8.76
C VAL A 371 21.05 6.92 7.85
N LEU A 372 21.40 7.57 6.73
CA LEU A 372 20.46 7.93 5.67
C LEU A 372 20.19 6.72 4.74
N HIS A 373 18.92 6.32 4.59
CA HIS A 373 18.49 5.47 3.48
C HIS A 373 18.24 6.33 2.23
N VAL A 374 18.97 6.04 1.14
CA VAL A 374 18.77 6.68 -0.18
C VAL A 374 18.54 5.58 -1.20
N TRP A 375 17.34 5.51 -1.76
CA TRP A 375 17.05 4.61 -2.89
C TRP A 375 17.85 5.05 -4.12
N LYS A 376 18.73 4.18 -4.63
CA LYS A 376 19.48 4.46 -5.86
C LYS A 376 18.90 3.71 -7.04
N PHE A 377 18.29 4.46 -7.96
CA PHE A 377 18.15 4.08 -9.37
C PHE A 377 19.54 3.84 -9.99
N TRP A 378 19.74 2.70 -10.63
CA TRP A 378 20.93 2.44 -11.45
C TRP A 378 20.71 2.93 -12.89
N GLY A 379 21.72 3.61 -13.44
CA GLY A 379 21.73 4.02 -14.85
C GLY A 379 22.53 5.30 -15.08
N SER A 380 23.86 5.21 -15.11
CA SER A 380 24.74 6.32 -15.50
C SER A 380 24.67 6.56 -17.02
N TYR A 381 24.05 7.66 -17.42
CA TYR A 381 24.06 8.19 -18.78
C TYR A 381 25.46 8.76 -19.13
N LYS A 382 26.07 8.29 -20.22
CA LYS A 382 27.13 9.02 -20.94
C LYS A 382 26.49 9.72 -22.13
N LYS A 383 26.53 11.05 -22.17
CA LYS A 383 26.19 11.84 -23.36
C LYS A 383 27.29 11.72 -24.42
N PRO A 384 26.95 11.55 -25.70
CA PRO A 384 27.71 12.13 -26.80
C PRO A 384 27.15 13.50 -27.18
N SER A 385 28.06 14.33 -27.67
CA SER A 385 28.03 15.77 -27.93
C SER A 385 27.19 16.21 -29.13
N ASP A 386 26.80 17.48 -29.09
CA ASP A 386 26.11 18.29 -30.10
C ASP A 386 26.72 18.24 -31.52
N LYS A 387 25.86 18.27 -32.56
CA LYS A 387 25.96 19.14 -33.75
C LYS A 387 24.57 19.37 -34.42
N HIS A 388 24.34 20.64 -34.79
CA HIS A 388 23.29 21.24 -35.65
C HIS A 388 23.16 20.55 -37.03
N ASP A 389 22.20 20.77 -37.94
CA ASP A 389 21.17 21.80 -38.27
C ASP A 389 19.97 21.05 -38.93
N GLY A 390 18.77 21.57 -39.28
CA GLY A 390 18.43 22.75 -40.07
C GLY A 390 17.13 22.49 -40.88
N SER A 391 16.07 23.28 -40.61
CA SER A 391 14.97 23.73 -41.51
C SER A 391 14.03 22.78 -42.30
N HIS A 392 12.75 22.82 -41.90
CA HIS A 392 11.48 23.06 -42.65
C HIS A 392 11.23 22.53 -44.08
N ILE A 393 9.99 22.02 -44.33
CA ILE A 393 8.95 22.57 -45.25
C ILE A 393 7.66 21.71 -45.23
N CYS A 394 6.49 22.39 -45.16
CA CYS A 394 5.13 21.87 -45.36
C CYS A 394 4.72 21.82 -46.85
N ALA A 395 3.81 20.90 -47.25
CA ALA A 395 2.71 21.16 -48.19
C ALA A 395 1.77 19.93 -48.44
N PRO A 396 0.51 20.12 -48.91
CA PRO A 396 -0.65 19.27 -48.60
C PRO A 396 -1.44 18.70 -49.83
N VAL A 397 -2.61 18.06 -49.54
CA VAL A 397 -3.80 17.73 -50.40
C VAL A 397 -3.57 16.59 -51.44
N LEU A 398 -4.49 15.69 -51.84
CA LEU A 398 -5.94 15.76 -52.11
C LEU A 398 -6.56 14.35 -52.28
N ALA A 399 -7.86 14.25 -52.00
CA ALA A 399 -8.70 13.04 -51.95
C ALA A 399 -9.14 12.48 -53.31
N VAL A 400 -9.51 11.19 -53.38
CA VAL A 400 -10.56 10.64 -54.27
C VAL A 400 -11.18 9.36 -53.66
N MET A 401 -12.52 9.32 -53.54
CA MET A 401 -13.33 8.10 -53.40
C MET A 401 -13.88 7.66 -54.77
N PRO A 402 -14.27 6.39 -54.92
CA PRO A 402 -15.68 6.15 -55.24
C PRO A 402 -16.31 4.97 -54.49
N ALA A 403 -17.64 5.02 -54.41
CA ALA A 403 -18.53 4.03 -53.82
C ALA A 403 -19.00 2.97 -54.84
N ALA A 404 -19.20 1.72 -54.40
CA ALA A 404 -20.30 0.81 -54.79
C ALA A 404 -20.16 -0.51 -53.99
N GLY A 405 -21.27 -1.01 -53.43
CA GLY A 405 -21.28 -2.08 -52.42
C GLY A 405 -21.21 -3.52 -52.93
N LEU A 406 -21.18 -4.48 -51.98
CA LEU A 406 -21.84 -5.79 -51.97
C LEU A 406 -21.30 -6.62 -50.78
N GLU A 407 -22.23 -7.32 -50.11
CA GLU A 407 -22.06 -8.57 -49.33
C GLU A 407 -21.01 -8.60 -48.20
N ALA A 408 -21.23 -9.47 -47.21
CA ALA A 408 -20.37 -9.62 -46.03
C ALA A 408 -18.99 -10.16 -46.44
N SER A 409 -18.15 -9.26 -46.92
CA SER A 409 -16.75 -9.45 -47.21
C SER A 409 -16.03 -9.76 -45.90
N THR A 410 -15.37 -10.91 -45.83
CA THR A 410 -14.34 -11.17 -44.81
C THR A 410 -13.26 -10.10 -44.96
N CYS A 411 -13.38 -9.00 -44.23
CA CYS A 411 -12.45 -7.90 -44.28
C CYS A 411 -11.10 -8.39 -43.71
N ILE A 412 -10.14 -8.68 -44.59
CA ILE A 412 -8.79 -9.07 -44.20
C ILE A 412 -8.11 -7.82 -43.65
N GLY A 413 -8.00 -7.71 -42.33
CA GLY A 413 -7.40 -6.55 -41.68
C GLY A 413 -5.94 -6.29 -42.10
N PRO A 414 -5.40 -5.08 -41.83
CA PRO A 414 -4.05 -4.68 -42.21
C PRO A 414 -3.00 -5.69 -41.74
N ARG A 415 -2.04 -6.00 -42.62
CA ARG A 415 -0.95 -6.93 -42.33
C ARG A 415 0.36 -6.16 -42.19
N ALA A 416 1.00 -6.32 -41.03
CA ALA A 416 2.35 -5.84 -40.80
C ALA A 416 3.36 -6.78 -41.48
N ASP A 417 4.48 -6.21 -41.95
CA ASP A 417 5.58 -7.01 -42.47
C ASP A 417 6.12 -7.94 -41.38
N ARG A 418 6.34 -9.21 -41.75
CA ARG A 418 7.00 -10.18 -40.88
C ARG A 418 8.51 -10.01 -40.99
N ARG A 419 9.13 -9.44 -39.96
CA ARG A 419 10.58 -9.23 -39.87
C ARG A 419 11.11 -10.12 -38.73
N PRO A 420 11.73 -11.28 -39.04
CA PRO A 420 12.12 -12.23 -38.00
C PRO A 420 13.15 -11.60 -37.06
N HIS A 421 12.83 -11.59 -35.77
CA HIS A 421 13.74 -11.20 -34.70
C HIS A 421 13.82 -12.34 -33.68
N THR A 422 15.00 -12.96 -33.55
CA THR A 422 15.20 -14.07 -32.62
C THR A 422 15.60 -13.56 -31.25
N ILE A 423 14.85 -13.95 -30.22
CA ILE A 423 15.12 -13.69 -28.81
C ILE A 423 15.53 -15.02 -28.18
N THR A 424 16.77 -15.08 -27.66
CA THR A 424 17.32 -16.29 -27.03
C THR A 424 17.47 -16.07 -25.53
N VAL A 425 16.74 -16.84 -24.72
CA VAL A 425 16.77 -16.76 -23.25
C VAL A 425 16.70 -18.18 -22.67
N HIS A 426 17.53 -18.50 -21.68
CA HIS A 426 17.60 -19.84 -21.06
C HIS A 426 17.79 -21.02 -22.05
N GLY A 427 18.38 -20.76 -23.22
CA GLY A 427 18.55 -21.74 -24.29
C GLY A 427 17.30 -22.00 -25.15
N ASP A 428 16.20 -21.29 -24.90
CA ASP A 428 15.02 -21.27 -25.76
C ASP A 428 15.14 -20.15 -26.81
N GLU A 429 14.84 -20.46 -28.07
CA GLU A 429 14.82 -19.49 -29.17
C GLU A 429 13.38 -19.19 -29.57
N ARG A 430 12.96 -17.94 -29.37
CA ARG A 430 11.65 -17.44 -29.80
C ARG A 430 11.81 -16.44 -30.94
N VAL A 431 11.01 -16.59 -32.00
CA VAL A 431 10.99 -15.64 -33.11
C VAL A 431 9.80 -14.69 -32.97
N ASP A 432 10.07 -13.41 -32.78
CA ASP A 432 9.08 -12.34 -32.83
C ASP A 432 9.15 -11.63 -34.19
N PHE A 433 8.15 -11.87 -35.04
CA PHE A 433 8.09 -11.25 -36.38
C PHE A 433 7.73 -9.77 -36.36
N TYR A 434 7.25 -9.26 -35.23
CA TYR A 434 6.68 -7.93 -35.09
C TYR A 434 7.42 -7.10 -34.05
N TYR A 435 8.61 -7.55 -33.62
CA TYR A 435 9.48 -6.84 -32.69
C TYR A 435 9.76 -5.40 -33.13
N TRP A 436 9.88 -5.19 -34.45
CA TRP A 436 10.12 -3.89 -35.07
C TRP A 436 9.01 -2.85 -34.87
N LEU A 437 7.79 -3.26 -34.48
CA LEU A 437 6.68 -2.33 -34.20
C LEU A 437 6.95 -1.44 -32.98
N ARG A 438 7.88 -1.82 -32.11
CA ARG A 438 8.32 -0.94 -31.02
C ARG A 438 9.21 0.16 -31.60
N ASP A 439 8.66 1.37 -31.59
CA ASP A 439 9.40 2.59 -31.82
C ASP A 439 9.14 3.58 -30.67
N ASP A 440 10.15 3.74 -29.80
CA ASP A 440 10.11 4.61 -28.64
C ASP A 440 10.10 6.10 -29.02
N LYS A 441 10.49 6.47 -30.25
CA LYS A 441 10.39 7.86 -30.74
C LYS A 441 9.06 8.19 -31.38
N ARG A 442 8.34 7.18 -31.88
CA ARG A 442 7.06 7.29 -32.61
C ARG A 442 7.20 8.09 -33.91
N GLU A 443 8.29 7.85 -34.62
CA GLU A 443 8.68 8.49 -35.87
C GLU A 443 8.77 7.48 -37.04
N ASP A 444 8.76 6.18 -36.78
CA ASP A 444 8.83 5.14 -37.81
C ASP A 444 7.62 5.23 -38.75
N PRO A 445 7.83 5.49 -40.05
CA PRO A 445 6.75 5.71 -41.01
C PRO A 445 5.93 4.45 -41.29
N ASP A 446 6.52 3.26 -41.23
CA ASP A 446 5.81 1.99 -41.46
C ASP A 446 4.89 1.68 -40.27
N MET A 447 5.37 1.93 -39.04
CA MET A 447 4.57 1.80 -37.82
C MET A 447 3.39 2.79 -37.84
N ILE A 448 3.63 4.07 -38.12
CA ILE A 448 2.55 5.09 -38.17
C ILE A 448 1.53 4.75 -39.27
N LYS A 449 2.01 4.27 -40.42
CA LYS A 449 1.14 3.82 -41.52
C LYS A 449 0.27 2.65 -41.08
N LEU A 450 0.82 1.68 -40.36
CA LEU A 450 0.04 0.57 -39.80
C LEU A 450 -1.03 1.06 -38.83
N CYS A 451 -0.68 1.91 -37.85
CA CYS A 451 -1.65 2.47 -36.90
C CYS A 451 -2.84 3.17 -37.61
N LYS A 452 -2.57 3.93 -38.66
CA LYS A 452 -3.62 4.58 -39.48
C LYS A 452 -4.45 3.58 -40.26
N ALA A 453 -3.82 2.54 -40.83
CA ALA A 453 -4.52 1.48 -41.53
C ALA A 453 -5.42 0.67 -40.59
N GLU A 454 -4.97 0.38 -39.38
CA GLU A 454 -5.74 -0.29 -38.33
C GLU A 454 -6.99 0.52 -37.96
N ASN A 455 -6.84 1.83 -37.77
CA ASN A 455 -8.00 2.71 -37.54
C ASN A 455 -8.97 2.75 -38.73
N ALA A 456 -8.48 2.80 -39.96
CA ALA A 456 -9.35 2.74 -41.14
C ALA A 456 -10.11 1.40 -41.21
N HIS A 457 -9.45 0.30 -40.85
CA HIS A 457 -10.07 -1.02 -40.77
C HIS A 457 -11.09 -1.14 -39.63
N VAL A 458 -10.88 -0.47 -38.50
CA VAL A 458 -11.92 -0.35 -37.45
C VAL A 458 -13.15 0.34 -38.00
N GLU A 459 -13.00 1.44 -38.74
CA GLU A 459 -14.14 2.14 -39.34
C GLU A 459 -14.86 1.27 -40.38
N GLU A 460 -14.13 0.51 -41.20
CA GLU A 460 -14.71 -0.46 -42.14
C GLU A 460 -15.44 -1.60 -41.41
N GLY A 461 -14.81 -2.20 -40.41
CA GLY A 461 -15.38 -3.30 -39.61
C GLY A 461 -16.55 -2.85 -38.74
N MET A 462 -16.63 -1.56 -38.41
CA MET A 462 -17.72 -0.93 -37.68
C MET A 462 -18.70 -0.18 -38.58
N ALA A 463 -18.58 -0.30 -39.91
CA ALA A 463 -19.47 0.34 -40.85
C ALA A 463 -20.95 0.02 -40.56
N GLY A 464 -21.82 1.01 -40.69
CA GLY A 464 -23.24 0.91 -40.35
C GLY A 464 -23.57 1.14 -38.87
N THR A 465 -22.56 1.37 -38.01
CA THR A 465 -22.79 1.78 -36.61
C THR A 465 -22.61 3.28 -36.38
N GLU A 466 -22.39 4.10 -37.41
CA GLU A 466 -22.13 5.54 -37.26
C GLU A 466 -23.26 6.24 -36.48
N ASP A 467 -24.50 5.99 -36.87
CA ASP A 467 -25.68 6.55 -36.20
C ASP A 467 -25.83 6.00 -34.76
N LEU A 468 -25.52 4.72 -34.55
CA LEU A 468 -25.53 4.11 -33.21
C LEU A 468 -24.47 4.73 -32.31
N ARG A 469 -23.23 4.91 -32.81
CA ARG A 469 -22.12 5.53 -32.07
C ARG A 469 -22.46 6.97 -31.69
N GLU A 470 -22.98 7.75 -32.63
CA GLU A 470 -23.40 9.13 -32.38
C GLU A 470 -24.57 9.19 -31.37
N LYS A 471 -25.51 8.25 -31.45
CA LYS A 471 -26.61 8.14 -30.50
C LYS A 471 -26.14 7.79 -29.09
N LEU A 472 -25.28 6.77 -28.96
CA LEU A 472 -24.67 6.37 -27.69
C LEU A 472 -23.88 7.54 -27.07
N PHE A 473 -23.11 8.27 -27.88
CA PHE A 473 -22.40 9.47 -27.45
C PHE A 473 -23.37 10.53 -26.88
N LYS A 474 -24.45 10.84 -27.61
CA LYS A 474 -25.47 11.80 -27.17
C LYS A 474 -26.20 11.36 -25.91
N GLU A 475 -26.54 10.09 -25.78
CA GLU A 475 -27.16 9.52 -24.58
C GLU A 475 -26.25 9.67 -23.35
N MET A 476 -24.99 9.26 -23.47
CA MET A 476 -24.01 9.35 -22.37
C MET A 476 -23.76 10.81 -21.98
N ARG A 477 -23.57 11.70 -22.96
CA ARG A 477 -23.38 13.13 -22.71
C ARG A 477 -24.62 13.76 -22.08
N GLY A 478 -25.83 13.40 -22.54
CA GLY A 478 -27.10 13.92 -22.02
C GLY A 478 -27.36 13.58 -20.55
N ARG A 479 -26.73 12.53 -20.02
CA ARG A 479 -26.79 12.14 -18.60
C ARG A 479 -25.86 12.97 -17.70
N ILE A 480 -24.96 13.77 -18.27
CA ILE A 480 -24.02 14.61 -17.52
C ILE A 480 -24.65 15.98 -17.29
N ALA A 481 -24.69 16.43 -16.02
CA ALA A 481 -24.90 17.84 -15.71
C ALA A 481 -23.65 18.62 -16.10
N GLU A 482 -23.70 19.36 -17.22
CA GLU A 482 -22.51 19.98 -17.80
C GLU A 482 -21.94 21.14 -16.97
N ASP A 483 -22.76 21.77 -16.12
CA ASP A 483 -22.44 22.88 -15.22
C ASP A 483 -22.29 22.45 -13.75
N ASP A 484 -22.03 21.15 -13.52
CA ASP A 484 -21.94 20.59 -12.18
C ASP A 484 -20.79 21.21 -11.35
N THR A 485 -21.01 21.26 -10.05
CA THR A 485 -20.09 21.81 -9.06
C THR A 485 -19.90 20.81 -7.92
N SER A 486 -18.66 20.57 -7.53
CA SER A 486 -18.35 19.71 -6.37
C SER A 486 -18.81 20.33 -5.05
N VAL A 487 -19.03 19.50 -4.04
CA VAL A 487 -19.31 20.00 -2.68
C VAL A 487 -18.06 20.72 -2.17
N PRO A 488 -18.15 21.99 -1.77
CA PRO A 488 -16.97 22.71 -1.35
C PRO A 488 -16.31 22.10 -0.11
N MET A 489 -14.99 21.99 -0.15
CA MET A 489 -14.15 21.54 0.95
C MET A 489 -13.40 22.73 1.54
N ARG A 490 -13.45 22.86 2.86
CA ARG A 490 -12.80 23.98 3.56
C ARG A 490 -11.30 23.69 3.68
N LYS A 491 -10.46 24.60 3.19
CA LYS A 491 -9.01 24.60 3.42
C LYS A 491 -8.57 26.04 3.74
N GLY A 492 -8.18 26.30 4.98
CA GLY A 492 -7.86 27.66 5.44
C GLY A 492 -9.06 28.62 5.35
N PRO A 493 -8.87 29.87 4.87
CA PRO A 493 -9.95 30.88 4.77
C PRO A 493 -10.81 30.74 3.52
N TYR A 494 -10.63 29.68 2.74
CA TYR A 494 -11.33 29.44 1.49
C TYR A 494 -12.12 28.13 1.50
N PHE A 495 -13.24 28.14 0.80
CA PHE A 495 -13.87 26.93 0.30
C PHE A 495 -13.31 26.65 -1.09
N TYR A 496 -12.68 25.48 -1.26
CA TYR A 496 -12.22 24.97 -2.53
C TYR A 496 -13.27 24.05 -3.13
N TYR A 497 -13.49 24.17 -4.43
CA TYR A 497 -14.41 23.34 -5.18
C TYR A 497 -14.01 23.37 -6.65
N THR A 498 -14.25 22.29 -7.37
CA THR A 498 -14.29 22.32 -8.83
C THR A 498 -15.68 22.68 -9.31
N ARG A 499 -15.75 23.42 -10.41
CA ARG A 499 -16.97 23.62 -11.21
C ARG A 499 -16.66 23.32 -12.66
N PHE A 500 -17.66 22.90 -13.41
CA PHE A 500 -17.58 22.84 -14.86
C PHE A 500 -18.36 24.00 -15.47
N GLU A 501 -17.97 24.38 -16.67
CA GLU A 501 -18.77 25.25 -17.53
C GLU A 501 -19.35 24.41 -18.66
N LYS A 502 -20.55 24.78 -19.11
CA LYS A 502 -21.24 24.10 -20.22
C LYS A 502 -20.32 23.99 -21.43
N ASP A 503 -20.36 22.85 -22.12
CA ASP A 503 -19.53 22.53 -23.29
C ASP A 503 -18.00 22.49 -23.05
N LYS A 504 -17.49 22.76 -21.85
CA LYS A 504 -16.05 22.69 -21.55
C LYS A 504 -15.60 21.28 -21.17
N GLN A 505 -14.38 20.90 -21.57
CA GLN A 505 -13.82 19.57 -21.32
C GLN A 505 -13.24 19.38 -19.92
N TYR A 506 -12.78 20.46 -19.27
CA TYR A 506 -11.96 20.40 -18.07
C TYR A 506 -12.57 21.17 -16.89
N PRO A 507 -12.36 20.70 -15.64
CA PRO A 507 -12.84 21.39 -14.46
C PRO A 507 -12.10 22.71 -14.22
N ILE A 508 -12.82 23.71 -13.72
CA ILE A 508 -12.25 24.95 -13.21
C ILE A 508 -12.08 24.79 -11.70
N HIS A 509 -10.84 24.81 -11.24
CA HIS A 509 -10.52 24.80 -9.81
C HIS A 509 -10.80 26.18 -9.20
N CYS A 510 -11.82 26.25 -8.35
CA CYS A 510 -12.31 27.48 -7.75
C CYS A 510 -11.98 27.55 -6.26
N ARG A 511 -11.86 28.77 -5.75
CA ARG A 511 -11.85 29.07 -4.32
C ARG A 511 -12.73 30.28 -4.02
N ARG A 512 -13.47 30.28 -2.91
CA ARG A 512 -14.20 31.47 -2.42
C ARG A 512 -13.88 31.78 -0.97
N LYS A 513 -13.66 33.06 -0.66
CA LYS A 513 -13.37 33.57 0.70
C LYS A 513 -14.70 33.73 1.47
N LEU A 514 -14.72 33.48 2.78
CA LEU A 514 -15.89 33.73 3.64
C LEU A 514 -16.34 35.20 3.59
N LYS A 515 -17.66 35.46 3.64
CA LYS A 515 -18.23 36.78 3.96
C LYS A 515 -18.29 36.94 5.49
N LEU A 516 -17.95 38.15 5.98
CA LEU A 516 -17.86 38.53 7.40
C LEU A 516 -19.22 38.50 8.14
N VAL A 517 -19.20 38.13 9.42
CA VAL A 517 -20.30 38.35 10.38
C VAL A 517 -19.92 39.56 11.24
N PRO A 518 -20.70 40.65 11.26
CA PRO A 518 -20.44 41.78 12.16
C PRO A 518 -20.76 41.38 13.61
N MET A 519 -19.81 41.61 14.52
CA MET A 519 -20.03 41.44 15.97
C MET A 519 -20.64 42.72 16.55
N GLN A 520 -21.58 42.58 17.48
CA GLN A 520 -22.34 43.73 18.00
C GLN A 520 -21.70 44.42 19.22
N GLU A 521 -20.60 43.88 19.77
CA GLU A 521 -19.96 44.37 21.01
C GLU A 521 -18.48 44.75 20.77
N GLU A 522 -17.97 45.76 21.51
CA GLU A 522 -16.57 46.22 21.41
C GLU A 522 -15.55 45.24 22.02
N VAL A 523 -15.99 44.33 22.90
CA VAL A 523 -15.12 43.35 23.56
C VAL A 523 -15.73 41.96 23.37
N TYR A 524 -15.04 41.12 22.59
CA TYR A 524 -15.46 39.75 22.28
C TYR A 524 -14.26 38.81 22.30
N SER A 525 -14.50 37.51 22.46
CA SER A 525 -13.51 36.46 22.18
C SER A 525 -14.02 35.59 21.05
N LEU A 526 -13.21 35.44 20.02
CA LEU A 526 -13.45 34.54 18.89
C LEU A 526 -12.23 33.64 18.74
N TRP A 527 -12.46 32.36 18.47
CA TRP A 527 -11.38 31.44 18.10
C TRP A 527 -11.75 30.70 16.82
N LEU A 528 -10.71 30.41 16.03
CA LEU A 528 -10.80 29.72 14.75
C LEU A 528 -10.43 28.26 14.96
N LYS A 529 -11.09 27.36 14.23
CA LYS A 529 -10.57 26.02 13.94
C LYS A 529 -10.84 25.62 12.47
N ARG A 530 -9.88 24.91 11.84
CA ARG A 530 -9.90 24.45 10.41
C ARG A 530 -10.75 23.18 10.28
N SER A 531 -10.74 22.43 9.16
CA SER A 531 -11.14 21.01 9.26
C SER A 531 -10.12 20.37 10.20
N GLU A 532 -10.59 20.25 11.43
CA GLU A 532 -9.91 19.79 12.61
C GLU A 532 -9.57 18.30 12.44
N PHE A 533 -8.36 17.85 12.85
CA PHE A 533 -8.15 16.41 13.11
C PHE A 533 -9.05 15.94 14.26
N ASP A 534 -9.45 16.89 15.11
CA ASP A 534 -10.52 16.83 16.11
C ASP A 534 -11.91 17.18 15.55
N SER A 535 -12.08 17.25 14.22
CA SER A 535 -13.37 17.53 13.60
C SER A 535 -14.26 16.37 13.94
N PRO A 536 -15.39 16.61 14.62
CA PRO A 536 -16.32 15.53 14.84
C PRO A 536 -16.99 15.13 13.53
N ILE A 537 -16.83 15.86 12.43
CA ILE A 537 -17.44 15.52 11.14
C ILE A 537 -16.43 14.81 10.24
N ILE A 538 -16.75 13.56 9.85
CA ILE A 538 -16.12 12.85 8.73
C ILE A 538 -16.99 13.01 7.48
N ARG A 539 -16.38 13.37 6.35
CA ARG A 539 -17.01 13.34 5.03
C ARG A 539 -16.60 12.08 4.27
N TYR A 540 -17.56 11.32 3.76
CA TYR A 540 -17.31 10.13 2.96
C TYR A 540 -18.18 10.09 1.69
N GLY A 541 -17.67 9.43 0.66
CA GLY A 541 -18.41 9.15 -0.57
C GLY A 541 -19.02 7.74 -0.50
N TYR A 542 -20.18 7.57 -1.11
CA TYR A 542 -20.84 6.29 -1.31
C TYR A 542 -21.32 6.17 -2.75
N THR A 543 -21.14 5.00 -3.35
CA THR A 543 -21.73 4.63 -4.63
C THR A 543 -22.01 3.14 -4.63
N SER A 544 -22.85 2.70 -5.55
CA SER A 544 -23.02 1.29 -5.91
C SER A 544 -23.46 1.22 -7.37
N MET A 545 -23.57 0.03 -7.95
CA MET A 545 -24.04 -0.10 -9.34
C MET A 545 -25.43 0.49 -9.63
N THR A 546 -26.23 0.79 -8.60
CA THR A 546 -27.56 1.45 -8.73
C THR A 546 -27.65 2.79 -8.01
N CYS A 547 -26.57 3.25 -7.36
CA CYS A 547 -26.56 4.50 -6.60
C CYS A 547 -25.45 5.44 -7.12
N PRO A 548 -25.82 6.53 -7.81
CA PRO A 548 -24.91 7.62 -8.15
C PRO A 548 -24.06 8.07 -6.96
N VAL A 549 -22.85 8.54 -7.26
CA VAL A 549 -21.90 9.01 -6.26
C VAL A 549 -22.58 10.02 -5.34
N SER A 550 -22.58 9.72 -4.06
CA SER A 550 -23.25 10.48 -3.02
C SER A 550 -22.24 10.84 -1.93
N THR A 551 -22.18 12.11 -1.57
CA THR A 551 -21.29 12.62 -0.51
C THR A 551 -22.09 12.81 0.76
N PHE A 552 -21.62 12.25 1.87
CA PHE A 552 -22.24 12.33 3.19
C PHE A 552 -21.29 12.95 4.21
N ASP A 553 -21.87 13.60 5.21
CA ASP A 553 -21.16 14.01 6.44
C ASP A 553 -21.72 13.17 7.61
N VAL A 554 -20.87 12.64 8.48
CA VAL A 554 -21.27 11.97 9.73
C VAL A 554 -20.59 12.63 10.93
N ASN A 555 -21.34 12.84 12.01
CA ASN A 555 -20.83 13.40 13.25
C ASN A 555 -20.42 12.27 14.22
N LEU A 556 -19.13 12.14 14.51
CA LEU A 556 -18.51 11.19 15.43
C LEU A 556 -18.91 11.39 16.90
N HIS A 557 -19.31 12.59 17.32
CA HIS A 557 -19.85 12.82 18.68
C HIS A 557 -21.31 12.38 18.82
N ASP A 558 -22.02 12.20 17.71
CA ASP A 558 -23.41 11.76 17.71
C ASP A 558 -23.70 10.81 16.53
N LEU A 559 -23.16 9.59 16.64
CA LEU A 559 -23.41 8.54 15.65
C LEU A 559 -24.90 8.14 15.57
N LYS A 560 -25.73 8.50 16.55
CA LYS A 560 -27.18 8.23 16.53
C LYS A 560 -27.93 9.13 15.57
N ALA A 561 -27.44 10.35 15.33
CA ALA A 561 -27.98 11.24 14.29
C ALA A 561 -27.75 10.70 12.87
N GLY A 562 -26.80 9.79 12.69
CA GLY A 562 -26.49 9.16 11.41
C GLY A 562 -25.80 10.11 10.42
N SER A 563 -25.82 9.73 9.14
CA SER A 563 -25.15 10.46 8.06
C SER A 563 -26.09 11.45 7.38
N VAL A 564 -25.59 12.65 7.10
CA VAL A 564 -26.31 13.72 6.38
C VAL A 564 -25.84 13.77 4.93
N LEU A 565 -26.76 13.56 3.98
CA LEU A 565 -26.47 13.70 2.55
C LEU A 565 -26.13 15.15 2.20
N LYS A 566 -24.97 15.37 1.57
CA LYS A 566 -24.49 16.69 1.13
C LYS A 566 -24.74 16.94 -0.35
N LYS A 567 -24.52 15.91 -1.16
CA LYS A 567 -24.76 15.94 -2.61
C LYS A 567 -24.91 14.52 -3.11
N MET A 568 -25.83 14.34 -4.02
CA MET A 568 -25.87 13.19 -4.91
C MET A 568 -25.56 13.72 -6.30
N ASP A 569 -24.62 13.08 -7.00
CA ASP A 569 -24.27 13.51 -8.35
C ASP A 569 -25.49 13.39 -9.26
N PRO A 570 -25.88 14.49 -9.95
CA PRO A 570 -27.04 14.45 -10.82
C PRO A 570 -26.78 13.52 -12.01
N VAL A 571 -27.82 12.76 -12.35
CA VAL A 571 -27.87 11.89 -13.52
C VAL A 571 -29.23 12.07 -14.18
N HIS A 572 -29.26 12.79 -15.31
CA HIS A 572 -30.52 13.05 -16.01
C HIS A 572 -31.10 11.76 -16.58
N GLY A 573 -32.43 11.59 -16.46
CA GLY A 573 -33.14 10.43 -17.00
C GLY A 573 -32.91 9.11 -16.25
N TYR A 574 -32.23 9.13 -15.10
CA TYR A 574 -32.00 7.93 -14.29
C TYR A 574 -33.07 7.76 -13.20
N ASP A 575 -33.70 6.59 -13.18
CA ASP A 575 -34.62 6.16 -12.12
C ASP A 575 -34.10 4.85 -11.51
N ALA A 576 -33.56 4.95 -10.29
CA ALA A 576 -32.99 3.81 -9.57
C ALA A 576 -34.01 2.68 -9.33
N SER A 577 -35.32 2.97 -9.32
CA SER A 577 -36.35 1.96 -9.10
C SER A 577 -36.38 0.91 -10.21
N LYS A 578 -35.92 1.25 -11.42
CA LYS A 578 -35.87 0.37 -12.60
C LYS A 578 -34.72 -0.64 -12.57
N TYR A 579 -33.75 -0.47 -11.69
CA TYR A 579 -32.51 -1.26 -11.67
C TYR A 579 -32.38 -2.06 -10.38
N GLU A 580 -31.78 -3.25 -10.48
CA GLU A 580 -31.36 -4.05 -9.34
C GLU A 580 -29.90 -4.45 -9.48
N SER A 581 -29.20 -4.55 -8.35
CA SER A 581 -27.87 -5.15 -8.27
C SER A 581 -27.88 -6.38 -7.37
N ARG A 582 -27.01 -7.35 -7.67
CA ARG A 582 -26.89 -8.61 -6.92
C ARG A 582 -25.43 -9.01 -6.76
N ARG A 583 -25.12 -9.71 -5.67
CA ARG A 583 -23.85 -10.41 -5.45
C ARG A 583 -24.07 -11.90 -5.70
N LEU A 584 -23.31 -12.47 -6.63
CA LEU A 584 -23.29 -13.89 -6.95
C LEU A 584 -21.91 -14.47 -6.64
N TRP A 585 -21.79 -15.80 -6.69
CA TRP A 585 -20.56 -16.52 -6.37
C TRP A 585 -20.40 -17.71 -7.32
N ALA A 586 -19.36 -17.68 -8.17
CA ALA A 586 -19.01 -18.78 -9.06
C ALA A 586 -17.95 -19.67 -8.41
N LYS A 587 -18.05 -20.98 -8.58
CA LYS A 587 -17.04 -21.92 -8.08
C LYS A 587 -15.95 -22.11 -9.12
N SER A 588 -14.70 -21.82 -8.78
CA SER A 588 -13.53 -22.05 -9.63
C SER A 588 -13.09 -23.52 -9.60
N HIS A 589 -12.14 -23.87 -10.47
CA HIS A 589 -11.61 -25.22 -10.66
C HIS A 589 -11.07 -25.89 -9.39
N ASP A 590 -10.54 -25.11 -8.45
CA ASP A 590 -9.99 -25.55 -7.17
C ASP A 590 -10.98 -25.40 -6.00
N GLY A 591 -12.24 -25.09 -6.30
CA GLY A 591 -13.32 -24.96 -5.32
C GLY A 591 -13.44 -23.59 -4.67
N VAL A 592 -12.54 -22.64 -4.98
CA VAL A 592 -12.64 -21.26 -4.51
C VAL A 592 -13.92 -20.61 -5.04
N MET A 593 -14.65 -19.90 -4.18
CA MET A 593 -15.83 -19.12 -4.58
C MET A 593 -15.40 -17.72 -5.00
N VAL A 594 -15.55 -17.41 -6.29
CA VAL A 594 -15.20 -16.14 -6.91
C VAL A 594 -16.44 -15.22 -6.92
N PRO A 595 -16.38 -14.01 -6.32
CA PRO A 595 -17.51 -13.10 -6.30
C PRO A 595 -17.80 -12.52 -7.69
N ILE A 596 -19.09 -12.29 -7.98
CA ILE A 596 -19.57 -11.54 -9.15
C ILE A 596 -20.52 -10.45 -8.68
N SER A 597 -20.28 -9.19 -9.07
CA SER A 597 -21.26 -8.12 -8.91
C SER A 597 -22.04 -7.96 -10.19
N LEU A 598 -23.37 -7.98 -10.12
CA LEU A 598 -24.24 -7.89 -11.28
C LEU A 598 -25.20 -6.72 -11.14
N VAL A 599 -25.48 -6.02 -12.23
CA VAL A 599 -26.54 -5.01 -12.33
C VAL A 599 -27.35 -5.21 -13.60
N ARG A 600 -28.68 -5.06 -13.48
CA ARG A 600 -29.62 -5.19 -14.60
C ARG A 600 -30.88 -4.37 -14.38
N ARG A 601 -31.66 -4.20 -15.45
CA ARG A 601 -33.04 -3.71 -15.32
C ARG A 601 -33.96 -4.78 -14.75
N LYS A 602 -34.90 -4.37 -13.90
CA LYS A 602 -35.88 -5.26 -13.24
C LYS A 602 -36.97 -5.77 -14.17
N ASP A 603 -37.23 -5.05 -15.26
CA ASP A 603 -38.25 -5.39 -16.26
C ASP A 603 -37.77 -6.42 -17.30
N LEU A 604 -36.53 -6.90 -17.18
CA LEU A 604 -36.03 -7.98 -18.03
C LEU A 604 -36.73 -9.30 -17.70
N PRO A 605 -37.06 -10.10 -18.72
CA PRO A 605 -37.70 -11.39 -18.51
C PRO A 605 -36.81 -12.33 -17.67
N ALA A 606 -37.46 -13.26 -16.98
CA ALA A 606 -36.76 -14.37 -16.36
C ALA A 606 -36.16 -15.27 -17.46
N GLY A 607 -34.90 -15.67 -17.29
CA GLY A 607 -34.15 -16.48 -18.26
C GLY A 607 -32.87 -15.82 -18.74
N PRO A 608 -32.19 -16.42 -19.74
CA PRO A 608 -30.92 -15.93 -20.23
C PRO A 608 -31.08 -14.57 -20.91
N ASN A 609 -30.20 -13.64 -20.55
CA ASN A 609 -30.16 -12.29 -21.10
C ASN A 609 -28.81 -12.04 -21.78
N PRO A 610 -28.69 -11.04 -22.66
CA PRO A 610 -27.40 -10.55 -23.15
C PRO A 610 -26.57 -10.06 -21.96
N VAL A 611 -25.34 -10.55 -21.83
CA VAL A 611 -24.45 -10.20 -20.72
C VAL A 611 -23.15 -9.58 -21.26
N HIS A 612 -22.70 -8.54 -20.57
CA HIS A 612 -21.37 -7.99 -20.71
C HIS A 612 -20.61 -8.19 -19.38
N LEU A 613 -19.50 -8.93 -19.42
CA LEU A 613 -18.71 -9.34 -18.25
C LEU A 613 -17.33 -8.65 -18.26
N ASP A 614 -17.02 -7.92 -17.21
CA ASP A 614 -15.75 -7.17 -17.05
C ASP A 614 -14.90 -7.74 -15.89
N GLY A 615 -13.58 -7.57 -15.95
CA GLY A 615 -12.62 -8.08 -14.97
C GLY A 615 -11.21 -7.47 -15.08
N TYR A 616 -10.41 -7.67 -14.02
CA TYR A 616 -9.04 -7.12 -13.93
C TYR A 616 -8.03 -8.12 -13.35
N GLY A 617 -8.11 -8.43 -12.05
CA GLY A 617 -7.38 -9.56 -11.45
C GLY A 617 -5.86 -9.40 -11.30
N SER A 618 -5.36 -8.18 -11.04
CA SER A 618 -3.92 -7.95 -10.83
C SER A 618 -3.64 -6.81 -9.85
N TYR A 619 -2.42 -6.78 -9.32
CA TYR A 619 -1.86 -5.70 -8.48
C TYR A 619 -2.61 -5.41 -7.18
N GLU A 620 -3.38 -6.37 -6.67
CA GLU A 620 -4.24 -6.17 -5.49
C GLU A 620 -5.31 -5.08 -5.70
N ILE A 621 -5.56 -4.69 -6.95
CA ILE A 621 -6.62 -3.73 -7.26
C ILE A 621 -7.97 -4.44 -7.05
N SER A 622 -8.77 -3.92 -6.14
CA SER A 622 -10.16 -4.34 -5.96
C SER A 622 -11.02 -3.78 -7.08
N ASN A 623 -11.82 -4.65 -7.69
CA ASN A 623 -12.79 -4.25 -8.71
C ASN A 623 -14.08 -3.76 -8.03
N ASP A 624 -14.01 -2.66 -7.28
CA ASP A 624 -15.11 -2.20 -6.43
C ASP A 624 -16.37 -1.83 -7.26
N PRO A 625 -17.57 -2.33 -6.93
CA PRO A 625 -18.79 -2.03 -7.67
C PRO A 625 -19.12 -0.53 -7.67
N TRP A 626 -19.25 0.08 -8.85
CA TRP A 626 -19.47 1.52 -8.99
C TRP A 626 -20.68 1.86 -9.86
N PHE A 627 -21.21 3.07 -9.68
CA PHE A 627 -22.21 3.62 -10.60
C PHE A 627 -21.56 4.17 -11.86
N SER A 628 -21.98 3.70 -13.03
CA SER A 628 -21.56 4.25 -14.32
C SER A 628 -22.74 4.85 -15.08
N LYS A 629 -22.68 6.17 -15.32
CA LYS A 629 -23.65 6.89 -16.17
C LYS A 629 -23.65 6.36 -17.61
N ASN A 630 -22.50 5.85 -18.06
CA ASN A 630 -22.34 5.32 -19.41
C ASN A 630 -23.04 3.98 -19.54
N LEU A 631 -22.83 3.04 -18.59
CA LEU A 631 -23.40 1.69 -18.63
C LEU A 631 -24.92 1.68 -18.78
N LEU A 632 -25.63 2.72 -18.33
CA LEU A 632 -27.06 2.88 -18.56
C LEU A 632 -27.45 2.73 -20.05
N SER A 633 -26.61 3.13 -21.01
CA SER A 633 -26.89 2.95 -22.45
C SER A 633 -26.90 1.48 -22.89
N LEU A 634 -26.17 0.60 -22.20
CA LEU A 634 -26.25 -0.84 -22.39
C LEU A 634 -27.43 -1.44 -21.61
N LEU A 635 -27.58 -1.05 -20.33
CA LEU A 635 -28.63 -1.57 -19.45
C LEU A 635 -30.03 -1.26 -19.99
N ASP A 636 -30.25 -0.05 -20.52
CA ASP A 636 -31.51 0.37 -21.14
C ASP A 636 -31.85 -0.44 -22.38
N ARG A 637 -30.86 -1.02 -23.08
CA ARG A 637 -31.05 -1.93 -24.22
C ARG A 637 -31.22 -3.39 -23.80
N GLY A 638 -31.27 -3.64 -22.49
CA GLY A 638 -31.48 -4.97 -21.90
C GLY A 638 -30.21 -5.82 -21.79
N VAL A 639 -29.04 -5.21 -21.88
CA VAL A 639 -27.79 -5.86 -21.51
C VAL A 639 -27.71 -5.94 -19.99
N VAL A 640 -27.26 -7.08 -19.46
CA VAL A 640 -26.90 -7.27 -18.06
C VAL A 640 -25.41 -7.03 -17.92
N PHE A 641 -24.99 -6.21 -16.96
CA PHE A 641 -23.58 -5.98 -16.69
C PHE A 641 -23.14 -6.79 -15.48
N ALA A 642 -22.00 -7.48 -15.60
CA ALA A 642 -21.41 -8.27 -14.54
C ALA A 642 -19.92 -7.94 -14.38
N LEU A 643 -19.45 -7.94 -13.15
CA LEU A 643 -18.07 -7.68 -12.77
C LEU A 643 -17.52 -8.91 -12.05
N ALA A 644 -16.50 -9.55 -12.61
CA ALA A 644 -15.84 -10.69 -11.99
C ALA A 644 -14.68 -10.22 -11.11
N HIS A 645 -14.73 -10.61 -9.84
CA HIS A 645 -13.73 -10.26 -8.84
C HIS A 645 -12.71 -11.42 -8.77
N VAL A 646 -11.88 -11.59 -9.81
CA VAL A 646 -11.00 -12.75 -10.04
C VAL A 646 -9.63 -12.63 -9.36
N ARG A 647 -8.97 -13.76 -9.04
CA ARG A 647 -7.75 -13.77 -8.20
C ARG A 647 -6.64 -12.91 -8.79
N GLY A 648 -5.78 -12.39 -7.92
CA GLY A 648 -4.82 -11.33 -8.23
C GLY A 648 -5.37 -9.92 -7.99
N GLY A 649 -6.70 -9.78 -7.82
CA GLY A 649 -7.33 -8.58 -7.27
C GLY A 649 -7.32 -8.54 -5.73
N GLY A 650 -7.64 -7.38 -5.16
CA GLY A 650 -7.64 -7.11 -3.72
C GLY A 650 -8.97 -7.40 -3.00
N ASP A 651 -9.99 -7.87 -3.71
CA ASP A 651 -11.39 -7.92 -3.22
C ASP A 651 -11.59 -8.71 -1.92
N MET A 652 -10.69 -9.66 -1.63
CA MET A 652 -10.71 -10.49 -0.41
C MET A 652 -9.39 -10.40 0.38
N GLY A 653 -8.54 -9.43 0.02
CA GLY A 653 -7.26 -9.14 0.64
C GLY A 653 -6.19 -10.22 0.50
N ARG A 654 -5.09 -10.01 1.22
CA ARG A 654 -3.93 -10.91 1.29
C ARG A 654 -4.14 -12.09 2.24
N MET A 655 -3.35 -13.14 2.05
CA MET A 655 -3.32 -14.30 2.96
C MET A 655 -2.82 -13.87 4.35
N CYS A 656 -3.73 -13.74 5.31
CA CYS A 656 -3.36 -13.62 6.72
C CYS A 656 -3.07 -15.00 7.29
N LYS A 657 -1.80 -15.28 7.66
CA LYS A 657 -1.37 -16.56 8.29
C LYS A 657 -2.10 -16.91 9.60
N HIS A 658 -2.91 -16.01 10.16
CA HIS A 658 -3.62 -16.16 11.44
C HIS A 658 -5.15 -16.40 11.33
N CYS A 659 -5.74 -16.43 10.12
CA CYS A 659 -7.20 -16.56 9.97
C CYS A 659 -7.76 -18.00 10.04
N VAL A 660 -6.93 -19.01 10.31
CA VAL A 660 -7.40 -20.40 10.51
C VAL A 660 -7.75 -20.60 11.99
N GLY A 661 -9.04 -20.67 12.31
CA GLY A 661 -9.51 -21.23 13.60
C GLY A 661 -10.19 -20.30 14.60
N ILE A 662 -11.17 -19.47 14.18
CA ILE A 662 -12.13 -18.88 15.13
C ILE A 662 -13.37 -19.80 15.19
N PRO A 663 -13.67 -20.48 16.32
CA PRO A 663 -14.91 -21.21 16.49
C PRO A 663 -16.09 -20.23 16.60
N VAL A 664 -17.16 -20.49 15.85
CA VAL A 664 -18.38 -19.65 15.87
C VAL A 664 -19.38 -20.19 16.90
N PRO A 665 -19.94 -19.37 17.82
CA PRO A 665 -21.03 -19.76 18.71
C PRO A 665 -22.35 -19.99 17.96
N SER A 666 -23.15 -20.94 18.43
CA SER A 666 -24.36 -21.49 17.79
C SER A 666 -25.64 -20.65 17.98
N ASP A 667 -25.59 -19.32 17.78
CA ASP A 667 -26.77 -18.45 17.87
C ASP A 667 -27.23 -18.01 16.47
N ASN A 668 -28.51 -18.23 16.19
CA ASN A 668 -29.18 -18.08 14.90
C ASN A 668 -30.02 -16.78 14.81
N SER A 669 -29.50 -15.64 15.26
CA SER A 669 -30.19 -14.35 15.13
C SER A 669 -29.65 -13.51 13.94
N ARG A 670 -30.58 -13.11 13.06
CA ARG A 670 -30.35 -12.33 11.84
C ARG A 670 -29.55 -11.04 12.10
N LYS A 671 -28.26 -11.06 11.85
CA LYS A 671 -27.40 -9.89 11.60
C LYS A 671 -26.49 -10.18 10.42
N LEU A 672 -26.31 -9.17 9.56
CA LEU A 672 -25.48 -9.17 8.37
C LEU A 672 -24.04 -9.57 8.73
N THR A 673 -23.76 -10.87 8.74
CA THR A 673 -22.43 -11.41 9.02
C THR A 673 -21.98 -12.06 7.74
N LEU A 674 -21.04 -11.43 7.04
CA LEU A 674 -20.26 -12.06 5.99
C LEU A 674 -19.55 -13.26 6.62
N ARG A 675 -20.19 -14.44 6.54
CA ARG A 675 -19.59 -15.72 6.88
C ARG A 675 -18.58 -16.05 5.78
N LEU A 676 -17.42 -15.41 5.83
CA LEU A 676 -16.26 -15.83 5.06
C LEU A 676 -15.67 -17.01 5.81
N ASP A 677 -15.89 -18.22 5.29
CA ASP A 677 -15.10 -19.37 5.69
C ASP A 677 -13.64 -19.09 5.29
N CYS A 678 -12.82 -18.73 6.27
CA CYS A 678 -11.43 -18.32 6.07
C CYS A 678 -10.58 -19.38 5.36
N ASN A 679 -11.03 -20.64 5.37
CA ASN A 679 -10.34 -21.77 4.74
C ASN A 679 -10.61 -21.90 3.23
N ASN A 680 -11.63 -21.23 2.69
CA ASN A 680 -12.00 -21.24 1.27
C ASN A 680 -11.97 -19.83 0.63
N ALA A 681 -11.35 -18.86 1.32
CA ALA A 681 -11.29 -17.49 0.85
C ALA A 681 -10.22 -17.32 -0.24
N PHE A 682 -10.67 -16.94 -1.43
CA PHE A 682 -9.91 -16.27 -2.49
C PHE A 682 -8.89 -15.27 -1.94
N ARG A 683 -7.66 -15.21 -2.49
CA ARG A 683 -6.59 -14.27 -2.06
C ARG A 683 -5.84 -13.65 -3.22
N TYR A 684 -5.24 -12.48 -2.98
CA TYR A 684 -4.35 -11.79 -3.92
C TYR A 684 -3.19 -12.69 -4.39
N GLU A 685 -2.49 -13.34 -3.45
CA GLU A 685 -1.31 -14.16 -3.75
C GLU A 685 -1.62 -15.40 -4.61
N ASP A 686 -2.88 -15.81 -4.69
CA ASP A 686 -3.31 -16.95 -5.49
C ASP A 686 -3.60 -16.59 -6.96
N GLY A 687 -3.40 -15.35 -7.38
CA GLY A 687 -3.47 -14.92 -8.77
C GLY A 687 -2.25 -14.09 -9.17
N LYS A 688 -1.06 -14.53 -8.73
CA LYS A 688 0.23 -13.82 -8.85
C LYS A 688 1.36 -14.83 -9.10
N TYR A 689 2.48 -14.41 -9.68
CA TYR A 689 3.64 -15.28 -9.93
C TYR A 689 3.23 -16.58 -10.66
N LEU A 690 3.70 -17.73 -10.19
CA LEU A 690 3.42 -19.07 -10.73
C LEU A 690 1.96 -19.55 -10.50
N LYS A 691 1.09 -18.68 -9.98
CA LYS A 691 -0.34 -18.91 -9.82
C LYS A 691 -1.18 -17.98 -10.68
N LYS A 692 -0.57 -17.14 -11.54
CA LYS A 692 -1.29 -16.16 -12.37
C LYS A 692 -2.42 -16.79 -13.20
N ALA A 693 -2.27 -18.05 -13.61
CA ALA A 693 -3.29 -18.74 -14.37
C ALA A 693 -4.66 -18.87 -13.69
N ASN A 694 -4.68 -18.85 -12.36
CA ASN A 694 -5.93 -18.86 -11.62
C ASN A 694 -6.82 -17.65 -11.96
N THR A 695 -6.25 -16.50 -12.35
CA THR A 695 -6.99 -15.29 -12.68
C THR A 695 -7.96 -15.47 -13.86
N TRP A 696 -7.49 -15.99 -15.00
CA TRP A 696 -8.38 -16.24 -16.16
C TRP A 696 -9.17 -17.54 -16.04
N ILE A 697 -8.70 -18.53 -15.26
CA ILE A 697 -9.52 -19.71 -14.93
C ILE A 697 -10.74 -19.29 -14.09
N ASP A 698 -10.56 -18.41 -13.11
CA ASP A 698 -11.65 -17.83 -12.33
C ASP A 698 -12.61 -17.04 -13.21
N PHE A 699 -12.09 -16.29 -14.18
CA PHE A 699 -12.91 -15.50 -15.11
C PHE A 699 -13.76 -16.40 -16.02
N ASN A 700 -13.17 -17.45 -16.58
CA ASN A 700 -13.88 -18.49 -17.33
C ASN A 700 -14.93 -19.18 -16.46
N ALA A 701 -14.63 -19.47 -15.19
CA ALA A 701 -15.58 -20.06 -14.25
C ALA A 701 -16.77 -19.13 -13.95
N CYS A 702 -16.52 -17.81 -13.79
CA CYS A 702 -17.58 -16.81 -13.67
C CYS A 702 -18.48 -16.77 -14.90
N ALA A 703 -17.88 -16.76 -16.10
CA ALA A 703 -18.61 -16.77 -17.36
C ALA A 703 -19.48 -18.02 -17.53
N GLN A 704 -18.91 -19.20 -17.26
CA GLN A 704 -19.62 -20.48 -17.29
C GLN A 704 -20.77 -20.52 -16.28
N PHE A 705 -20.54 -20.06 -15.05
CA PHE A 705 -21.59 -19.96 -14.02
C PHE A 705 -22.78 -19.11 -14.49
N LEU A 706 -22.53 -17.97 -15.14
CA LEU A 706 -23.61 -17.11 -15.64
C LEU A 706 -24.44 -17.82 -16.74
N VAL A 707 -23.80 -18.63 -17.59
CA VAL A 707 -24.49 -19.45 -18.60
C VAL A 707 -25.29 -20.58 -17.95
N ASP A 708 -24.68 -21.33 -17.03
CA ASP A 708 -25.28 -22.49 -16.38
C ASP A 708 -26.51 -22.12 -15.54
N GLU A 709 -26.43 -20.99 -14.82
CA GLU A 709 -27.54 -20.43 -14.03
C GLU A 709 -28.59 -19.72 -14.91
N LYS A 710 -28.45 -19.78 -16.23
CA LYS A 710 -29.37 -19.16 -17.21
C LYS A 710 -29.52 -17.66 -16.99
N ILE A 711 -28.46 -16.99 -16.56
CA ILE A 711 -28.37 -15.54 -16.44
C ILE A 711 -27.89 -14.97 -17.79
N ALA A 712 -26.84 -15.57 -18.35
CA ALA A 712 -26.30 -15.25 -19.66
C ALA A 712 -26.91 -16.17 -20.73
N ASP A 713 -27.28 -15.57 -21.86
CA ASP A 713 -27.46 -16.31 -23.11
C ASP A 713 -26.08 -16.70 -23.64
N PRO A 714 -25.79 -18.00 -23.87
CA PRO A 714 -24.49 -18.43 -24.36
C PRO A 714 -24.11 -17.79 -25.70
N ASP A 715 -25.08 -17.46 -26.57
CA ASP A 715 -24.81 -16.78 -27.84
C ASP A 715 -24.65 -15.25 -27.69
N ARG A 716 -24.81 -14.71 -26.47
CA ARG A 716 -24.84 -13.27 -26.20
C ARG A 716 -24.10 -12.93 -24.91
N LEU A 717 -22.89 -13.47 -24.77
CA LEU A 717 -21.97 -13.16 -23.67
C LEU A 717 -20.71 -12.49 -24.22
N THR A 718 -20.52 -11.21 -23.90
CA THR A 718 -19.32 -10.45 -24.27
C THR A 718 -18.43 -10.22 -23.05
N ILE A 719 -17.13 -10.04 -23.28
CA ILE A 719 -16.14 -9.80 -22.22
C ILE A 719 -15.31 -8.54 -22.47
N GLU A 720 -14.91 -7.87 -21.40
CA GLU A 720 -14.01 -6.71 -21.45
C GLU A 720 -12.95 -6.78 -20.34
N GLY A 721 -11.78 -6.22 -20.62
CA GLY A 721 -10.76 -5.94 -19.64
C GLY A 721 -9.70 -4.98 -20.19
N ARG A 722 -9.15 -4.12 -19.32
CA ARG A 722 -8.19 -3.07 -19.68
C ARG A 722 -6.83 -3.26 -18.99
N SER A 723 -5.72 -2.93 -19.64
CA SER A 723 -4.36 -3.02 -19.06
C SER A 723 -4.02 -4.48 -18.71
N ALA A 724 -3.75 -4.80 -17.44
CA ALA A 724 -3.67 -6.19 -16.97
C ALA A 724 -5.02 -6.94 -17.06
N GLY A 725 -6.15 -6.24 -17.06
CA GLY A 725 -7.43 -6.80 -17.49
C GLY A 725 -7.42 -7.21 -18.97
N GLY A 726 -6.62 -6.54 -19.81
CA GLY A 726 -6.41 -6.94 -21.20
C GLY A 726 -5.58 -8.22 -21.34
N LEU A 727 -4.60 -8.43 -20.44
CA LEU A 727 -3.95 -9.74 -20.27
C LEU A 727 -4.99 -10.81 -19.93
N LEU A 728 -5.84 -10.51 -18.93
CA LEU A 728 -6.92 -11.41 -18.51
C LEU A 728 -7.79 -11.81 -19.71
N ILE A 729 -8.22 -10.87 -20.55
CA ILE A 729 -9.01 -11.17 -21.75
C ILE A 729 -8.21 -11.98 -22.76
N GLY A 730 -6.96 -11.61 -23.06
CA GLY A 730 -6.13 -12.35 -24.02
C GLY A 730 -5.89 -13.81 -23.60
N ALA A 731 -5.57 -14.04 -22.32
CA ALA A 731 -5.38 -15.37 -21.76
C ALA A 731 -6.70 -16.14 -21.66
N THR A 732 -7.80 -15.46 -21.31
CA THR A 732 -9.17 -16.03 -21.31
C THR A 732 -9.52 -16.56 -22.69
N LEU A 733 -9.32 -15.79 -23.76
CA LEU A 733 -9.63 -16.23 -25.12
C LEU A 733 -8.79 -17.44 -25.55
N ASN A 734 -7.51 -17.49 -25.18
CA ASN A 734 -6.62 -18.61 -25.50
C ASN A 734 -6.94 -19.89 -24.70
N THR A 735 -7.70 -19.77 -23.61
CA THR A 735 -8.08 -20.87 -22.71
C THR A 735 -9.58 -21.05 -22.58
N ALA A 736 -10.35 -20.40 -23.46
CA ALA A 736 -11.81 -20.38 -23.38
C ALA A 736 -12.38 -21.80 -23.50
N PRO A 737 -13.44 -22.12 -22.75
CA PRO A 737 -14.12 -23.40 -22.87
C PRO A 737 -14.57 -23.65 -24.31
N GLN A 738 -14.49 -24.89 -24.78
CA GLN A 738 -15.04 -25.25 -26.09
C GLN A 738 -16.54 -25.49 -25.96
N ARG A 739 -17.32 -24.91 -26.86
CA ARG A 739 -18.75 -25.20 -26.94
C ARG A 739 -19.01 -26.47 -27.77
N PRO A 740 -19.97 -27.32 -27.37
CA PRO A 740 -20.32 -28.51 -28.15
C PRO A 740 -20.82 -28.22 -29.57
N ASP A 741 -21.34 -27.02 -29.82
CA ASP A 741 -21.85 -26.57 -31.12
C ASP A 741 -20.77 -25.97 -32.04
N GLY A 742 -19.50 -25.97 -31.60
CA GLY A 742 -18.36 -25.46 -32.36
C GLY A 742 -18.31 -23.94 -32.49
N LYS A 743 -19.20 -23.18 -31.83
CA LYS A 743 -19.12 -21.73 -31.76
C LYS A 743 -18.08 -21.28 -30.73
N PRO A 744 -17.52 -20.05 -30.85
CA PRO A 744 -16.75 -19.44 -29.77
C PRO A 744 -17.59 -19.35 -28.48
N PHE A 745 -16.96 -19.54 -27.32
CA PHE A 745 -17.64 -19.44 -26.03
C PHE A 745 -18.24 -18.06 -25.77
N TYR A 746 -17.49 -17.03 -26.14
CA TYR A 746 -17.89 -15.63 -26.03
C TYR A 746 -18.41 -15.14 -27.38
N ALA A 747 -19.38 -14.23 -27.37
CA ALA A 747 -19.93 -13.59 -28.57
C ALA A 747 -19.02 -12.45 -29.09
N GLY A 748 -18.18 -11.88 -28.24
CA GLY A 748 -17.24 -10.81 -28.59
C GLY A 748 -16.37 -10.41 -27.40
N ALA A 749 -15.20 -9.82 -27.67
CA ALA A 749 -14.26 -9.41 -26.65
C ALA A 749 -13.69 -8.00 -26.90
N VAL A 750 -13.58 -7.19 -25.84
CA VAL A 750 -12.91 -5.89 -25.85
C VAL A 750 -11.64 -5.98 -25.00
N ALA A 751 -10.48 -5.79 -25.62
CA ALA A 751 -9.19 -5.78 -24.96
C ALA A 751 -8.62 -4.34 -24.99
N GLY A 752 -8.78 -3.61 -23.88
CA GLY A 752 -8.39 -2.20 -23.78
C GLY A 752 -6.93 -2.00 -23.36
N VAL A 753 -6.11 -1.34 -24.18
CA VAL A 753 -4.65 -1.15 -23.92
C VAL A 753 -3.98 -2.40 -23.33
N PRO A 754 -4.16 -3.59 -23.95
CA PRO A 754 -3.92 -4.85 -23.27
C PRO A 754 -2.44 -5.17 -23.14
N PHE A 755 -2.02 -5.60 -21.94
CA PHE A 755 -0.68 -6.14 -21.67
C PHE A 755 -0.62 -7.60 -22.11
N VAL A 756 -0.03 -7.88 -23.27
CA VAL A 756 -0.25 -9.15 -24.00
C VAL A 756 1.04 -9.78 -24.51
N ASP A 757 2.13 -9.02 -24.60
CA ASP A 757 3.48 -9.52 -24.91
C ASP A 757 4.31 -9.58 -23.62
N VAL A 758 3.74 -10.27 -22.63
CA VAL A 758 4.22 -10.30 -21.24
C VAL A 758 5.70 -10.68 -21.18
N LEU A 759 6.10 -11.69 -21.96
CA LEU A 759 7.46 -12.20 -21.92
C LEU A 759 8.47 -11.19 -22.49
N THR A 760 8.20 -10.59 -23.65
CA THR A 760 9.13 -9.59 -24.23
C THR A 760 9.25 -8.38 -23.34
N THR A 761 8.12 -7.87 -22.84
CA THR A 761 8.10 -6.68 -21.99
C THR A 761 8.78 -6.94 -20.65
N MET A 762 8.55 -8.08 -20.01
CA MET A 762 9.15 -8.40 -18.71
C MET A 762 10.64 -8.77 -18.77
N LEU A 763 11.17 -9.10 -19.95
CA LEU A 763 12.60 -9.32 -20.20
C LEU A 763 13.39 -8.03 -20.45
N ASP A 764 12.71 -6.90 -20.68
CA ASP A 764 13.34 -5.62 -20.94
C ASP A 764 13.24 -4.70 -19.73
N ASP A 765 14.33 -4.63 -18.96
CA ASP A 765 14.47 -3.78 -17.78
C ASP A 765 14.64 -2.28 -18.10
N THR A 766 14.71 -1.90 -19.39
CA THR A 766 14.74 -0.49 -19.81
C THR A 766 13.36 0.14 -19.86
N ILE A 767 12.29 -0.66 -19.84
CA ILE A 767 10.91 -0.18 -19.80
C ILE A 767 10.58 0.25 -18.35
N PRO A 768 10.12 1.50 -18.11
CA PRO A 768 10.06 2.12 -16.77
C PRO A 768 9.30 1.37 -15.66
N LEU A 769 8.40 0.43 -16.00
CA LEU A 769 7.60 -0.32 -15.03
C LEU A 769 8.08 -1.77 -14.84
N THR A 770 8.83 -2.35 -15.78
CA THR A 770 9.11 -3.79 -15.83
C THR A 770 9.69 -4.35 -14.53
N VAL A 771 10.72 -3.70 -13.98
CA VAL A 771 11.42 -4.20 -12.79
C VAL A 771 10.50 -4.23 -11.55
N VAL A 772 9.61 -3.24 -11.42
CA VAL A 772 8.63 -3.20 -10.32
C VAL A 772 7.54 -4.24 -10.54
N GLU A 773 7.15 -4.45 -11.80
CA GLU A 773 6.13 -5.42 -12.17
C GLU A 773 6.59 -6.88 -12.06
N TRP A 774 7.89 -7.16 -11.95
CA TRP A 774 8.37 -8.48 -11.52
C TRP A 774 7.82 -8.88 -10.16
N GLU A 775 7.49 -7.91 -9.30
CA GLU A 775 6.78 -8.25 -8.08
C GLU A 775 5.43 -8.87 -8.39
N GLU A 776 4.67 -8.47 -9.42
CA GLU A 776 3.38 -9.09 -9.79
C GLU A 776 3.54 -10.39 -10.59
N TRP A 777 4.41 -10.37 -11.60
CA TRP A 777 4.46 -11.42 -12.63
C TRP A 777 5.54 -12.47 -12.37
N GLY A 778 6.60 -12.11 -11.64
CA GLY A 778 7.85 -12.85 -11.56
C GLY A 778 8.93 -12.28 -12.48
N ASN A 779 10.18 -12.69 -12.28
CA ASN A 779 11.31 -12.22 -13.07
C ASN A 779 11.67 -13.25 -14.17
N PRO A 780 11.38 -13.03 -15.47
CA PRO A 780 11.69 -13.99 -16.52
C PRO A 780 13.19 -14.14 -16.83
N HIS A 781 14.07 -13.34 -16.21
CA HIS A 781 15.50 -13.66 -16.18
C HIS A 781 15.81 -14.90 -15.32
N GLU A 782 14.83 -15.42 -14.58
CA GLU A 782 14.88 -16.72 -13.93
C GLU A 782 14.03 -17.72 -14.72
N LYS A 783 14.60 -18.91 -14.99
CA LYS A 783 14.01 -19.88 -15.93
C LYS A 783 12.59 -20.33 -15.55
N GLU A 784 12.32 -20.48 -14.26
CA GLU A 784 11.00 -20.91 -13.77
C GLU A 784 9.90 -19.92 -14.15
N TYR A 785 10.12 -18.62 -13.92
CA TYR A 785 9.17 -17.58 -14.32
C TYR A 785 9.13 -17.41 -15.84
N TYR A 786 10.25 -17.56 -16.54
CA TYR A 786 10.28 -17.55 -18.00
C TYR A 786 9.36 -18.62 -18.60
N ASP A 787 9.55 -19.88 -18.19
CA ASP A 787 8.77 -21.02 -18.69
C ASP A 787 7.29 -20.82 -18.37
N TYR A 788 6.98 -20.34 -17.16
CA TYR A 788 5.61 -20.07 -16.74
C TYR A 788 4.96 -18.92 -17.51
N MET A 789 5.63 -17.77 -17.65
CA MET A 789 5.15 -16.63 -18.44
C MET A 789 4.90 -17.00 -19.91
N LYS A 790 5.84 -17.73 -20.51
CA LYS A 790 5.71 -18.23 -21.89
C LYS A 790 4.46 -19.09 -22.06
N SER A 791 4.09 -19.87 -21.04
CA SER A 791 2.91 -20.75 -21.07
C SER A 791 1.56 -20.03 -21.15
N TYR A 792 1.50 -18.74 -20.78
CA TYR A 792 0.24 -18.00 -20.77
C TYR A 792 0.25 -16.68 -21.56
N SER A 793 1.41 -16.14 -21.90
CA SER A 793 1.56 -14.89 -22.65
C SER A 793 0.62 -14.87 -23.87
N PRO A 794 -0.35 -13.94 -23.95
CA PRO A 794 -1.41 -14.01 -24.94
C PRO A 794 -0.93 -14.06 -26.39
N VAL A 795 0.10 -13.29 -26.74
CA VAL A 795 0.68 -13.30 -28.10
C VAL A 795 1.38 -14.63 -28.44
N ASP A 796 1.94 -15.31 -27.43
CA ASP A 796 2.66 -16.56 -27.64
C ASP A 796 1.71 -17.77 -27.72
N GLN A 797 0.52 -17.66 -27.12
CA GLN A 797 -0.42 -18.77 -26.93
C GLN A 797 -1.62 -18.77 -27.90
N VAL A 798 -1.65 -17.87 -28.89
CA VAL A 798 -2.68 -17.88 -29.93
C VAL A 798 -2.59 -19.17 -30.74
N ASP A 799 -3.70 -19.93 -30.80
CA ASP A 799 -3.78 -21.20 -31.53
C ASP A 799 -5.21 -21.51 -31.96
N PHE A 800 -5.53 -21.31 -33.24
CA PHE A 800 -6.87 -21.57 -33.78
C PHE A 800 -7.27 -23.05 -33.78
N ARG A 801 -6.30 -23.97 -33.65
CA ARG A 801 -6.59 -25.41 -33.56
C ARG A 801 -7.32 -25.75 -32.27
N LYS A 802 -7.22 -24.87 -31.26
CA LYS A 802 -7.96 -25.01 -29.99
C LYS A 802 -9.43 -24.62 -30.12
N GLY A 803 -9.81 -23.82 -31.12
CA GLY A 803 -11.18 -23.38 -31.37
C GLY A 803 -11.23 -22.01 -32.06
N PRO A 804 -12.40 -21.60 -32.57
CA PRO A 804 -12.56 -20.29 -33.20
C PRO A 804 -12.51 -19.16 -32.16
N TYR A 805 -11.83 -18.07 -32.50
CA TYR A 805 -11.87 -16.83 -31.73
C TYR A 805 -13.15 -16.04 -32.05
N PRO A 806 -13.74 -15.35 -31.06
CA PRO A 806 -14.85 -14.43 -31.32
C PRO A 806 -14.34 -13.16 -32.02
N PRO A 807 -15.24 -12.28 -32.49
CA PRO A 807 -14.87 -10.91 -32.81
C PRO A 807 -14.12 -10.24 -31.65
N VAL A 808 -12.99 -9.59 -31.93
CA VAL A 808 -12.17 -8.90 -30.93
C VAL A 808 -11.95 -7.44 -31.33
N LEU A 809 -12.26 -6.52 -30.42
CA LEU A 809 -11.85 -5.12 -30.49
C LEU A 809 -10.67 -4.89 -29.55
N ILE A 810 -9.50 -4.63 -30.11
CA ILE A 810 -8.26 -4.31 -29.41
C ILE A 810 -8.10 -2.79 -29.42
N LYS A 811 -7.73 -2.18 -28.29
CA LYS A 811 -7.46 -0.74 -28.22
C LYS A 811 -6.02 -0.46 -27.81
N ALA A 812 -5.44 0.60 -28.34
CA ALA A 812 -4.11 1.10 -27.97
C ALA A 812 -4.13 2.63 -27.85
N GLY A 813 -3.24 3.19 -27.04
CA GLY A 813 -2.89 4.62 -27.08
C GLY A 813 -1.46 4.78 -27.57
N LEU A 814 -1.25 5.58 -28.62
CA LEU A 814 0.10 5.77 -29.20
C LEU A 814 1.10 6.34 -28.17
N HIS A 815 0.60 7.12 -27.23
CA HIS A 815 1.37 7.76 -26.18
C HIS A 815 1.22 7.08 -24.81
N ASP A 816 0.76 5.83 -24.78
CA ASP A 816 0.66 5.06 -23.54
C ASP A 816 2.06 4.80 -22.94
N PRO A 817 2.36 5.34 -21.74
CA PRO A 817 3.64 5.13 -21.08
C PRO A 817 3.66 3.89 -20.18
N ARG A 818 2.52 3.19 -20.03
CA ARG A 818 2.37 2.02 -19.15
C ARG A 818 2.40 0.72 -19.95
N VAL A 819 1.55 0.60 -20.97
CA VAL A 819 1.53 -0.54 -21.89
C VAL A 819 1.85 -0.03 -23.28
N GLY A 820 2.99 -0.45 -23.84
CA GLY A 820 3.43 0.04 -25.15
C GLY A 820 2.43 -0.30 -26.25
N TYR A 821 2.13 0.67 -27.12
CA TYR A 821 1.17 0.50 -28.24
C TYR A 821 1.54 -0.65 -29.20
N TRP A 822 2.80 -1.09 -29.20
CA TRP A 822 3.23 -2.24 -29.98
C TRP A 822 2.64 -3.55 -29.46
N GLU A 823 2.38 -3.74 -28.17
CA GLU A 823 1.81 -5.03 -27.70
C GLU A 823 0.41 -5.28 -28.28
N PRO A 824 -0.54 -4.32 -28.22
CA PRO A 824 -1.85 -4.50 -28.85
C PRO A 824 -1.75 -4.71 -30.37
N LEU A 825 -0.83 -4.01 -31.06
CA LEU A 825 -0.61 -4.20 -32.50
C LEU A 825 -0.07 -5.60 -32.81
N LYS A 826 0.96 -6.05 -32.09
CA LYS A 826 1.51 -7.42 -32.21
C LYS A 826 0.42 -8.46 -31.99
N TYR A 827 -0.45 -8.27 -31.00
CA TYR A 827 -1.55 -9.18 -30.70
C TYR A 827 -2.59 -9.22 -31.82
N ALA A 828 -2.97 -8.07 -32.38
CA ALA A 828 -3.87 -8.02 -33.54
C ALA A 828 -3.29 -8.80 -34.73
N GLN A 829 -2.01 -8.59 -35.04
CA GLN A 829 -1.32 -9.29 -36.13
C GLN A 829 -1.24 -10.80 -35.88
N ARG A 830 -0.91 -11.20 -34.64
CA ARG A 830 -0.83 -12.61 -34.25
C ARG A 830 -2.17 -13.34 -34.37
N LEU A 831 -3.27 -12.74 -33.90
CA LEU A 831 -4.61 -13.30 -34.06
C LEU A 831 -4.96 -13.53 -35.52
N ARG A 832 -4.65 -12.55 -36.38
CA ARG A 832 -4.91 -12.67 -37.82
C ARG A 832 -4.00 -13.70 -38.49
N ASP A 833 -2.75 -13.85 -38.08
CA ASP A 833 -1.81 -14.86 -38.59
C ASP A 833 -2.28 -16.29 -38.30
N GLU A 834 -2.94 -16.48 -37.16
CA GLU A 834 -3.55 -17.75 -36.76
C GLU A 834 -4.99 -17.90 -37.30
N GLY A 835 -5.48 -16.98 -38.15
CA GLY A 835 -6.76 -17.15 -38.86
C GLY A 835 -8.01 -16.64 -38.14
N ALA A 836 -7.87 -15.83 -37.09
CA ALA A 836 -9.01 -15.11 -36.52
C ALA A 836 -9.62 -14.16 -37.56
N GLN A 837 -10.94 -14.26 -37.78
CA GLN A 837 -11.60 -13.61 -38.92
C GLN A 837 -12.02 -12.16 -38.65
N THR A 838 -12.28 -11.79 -37.40
CA THR A 838 -12.80 -10.45 -37.04
C THR A 838 -11.95 -9.85 -35.91
N VAL A 839 -10.87 -9.17 -36.29
CA VAL A 839 -9.93 -8.54 -35.36
C VAL A 839 -9.81 -7.06 -35.72
N LEU A 840 -10.36 -6.19 -34.89
CA LEU A 840 -10.30 -4.74 -35.04
C LEU A 840 -9.27 -4.19 -34.05
N CYS A 841 -8.37 -3.31 -34.50
CA CYS A 841 -7.38 -2.67 -33.64
C CYS A 841 -7.52 -1.15 -33.75
N HIS A 842 -7.99 -0.50 -32.68
CA HIS A 842 -8.14 0.93 -32.61
C HIS A 842 -6.96 1.56 -31.88
N VAL A 843 -6.13 2.32 -32.59
CA VAL A 843 -5.00 3.06 -32.03
C VAL A 843 -5.40 4.52 -31.89
N ASN A 844 -5.70 4.96 -30.67
CA ASN A 844 -5.93 6.37 -30.41
C ASN A 844 -4.58 7.12 -30.50
N MET A 845 -4.45 7.91 -31.57
CA MET A 845 -3.19 8.59 -31.94
C MET A 845 -2.83 9.75 -30.99
N ASN A 846 -3.77 10.21 -30.16
CA ASN A 846 -3.58 11.35 -29.25
C ASN A 846 -3.63 10.96 -27.77
N ALA A 847 -3.98 9.71 -27.46
CA ALA A 847 -4.23 9.27 -26.09
C ALA A 847 -3.07 8.45 -25.52
N GLY A 848 -3.02 8.43 -24.19
CA GLY A 848 -2.09 7.64 -23.40
C GLY A 848 -2.71 6.32 -22.95
N HIS A 849 -2.44 5.94 -21.69
CA HIS A 849 -3.00 4.71 -21.11
C HIS A 849 -4.52 4.74 -20.96
N PHE A 850 -5.08 5.93 -20.86
CA PHE A 850 -6.51 6.19 -20.86
C PHE A 850 -6.91 6.80 -22.21
N SER A 851 -8.21 7.02 -22.42
CA SER A 851 -8.67 7.80 -23.59
C SER A 851 -8.19 9.26 -23.50
N GLU A 852 -8.60 10.10 -24.45
CA GLU A 852 -8.37 11.54 -24.38
C GLU A 852 -8.89 12.12 -23.06
N SER A 853 -8.13 13.04 -22.47
CA SER A 853 -8.38 13.52 -21.09
C SER A 853 -9.62 14.40 -20.91
N GLY A 854 -10.29 14.77 -22.01
CA GLY A 854 -11.52 15.57 -21.98
C GLY A 854 -12.74 14.74 -21.58
N ARG A 855 -13.61 15.28 -20.70
CA ARG A 855 -14.80 14.57 -20.18
C ARG A 855 -15.81 14.12 -21.25
N PHE A 856 -15.81 14.75 -22.42
CA PHE A 856 -16.66 14.36 -23.55
C PHE A 856 -15.89 13.57 -24.61
N ASP A 857 -14.60 13.82 -24.81
CA ASP A 857 -13.83 13.12 -25.84
C ASP A 857 -13.71 11.62 -25.53
N VAL A 858 -13.56 11.27 -24.24
CA VAL A 858 -13.62 9.87 -23.80
C VAL A 858 -14.92 9.14 -24.16
N LEU A 859 -16.04 9.86 -24.31
CA LEU A 859 -17.33 9.25 -24.63
C LEU A 859 -17.39 8.74 -26.07
N LYS A 860 -16.54 9.25 -26.98
CA LYS A 860 -16.44 8.73 -28.35
C LYS A 860 -15.83 7.35 -28.36
N ASP A 861 -14.76 7.15 -27.57
CA ASP A 861 -14.11 5.87 -27.38
C ASP A 861 -15.06 4.85 -26.72
N VAL A 862 -15.81 5.28 -25.70
CA VAL A 862 -16.82 4.42 -25.05
C VAL A 862 -17.98 4.09 -26.00
N ALA A 863 -18.38 5.03 -26.86
CA ALA A 863 -19.43 4.78 -27.84
C ALA A 863 -19.02 3.74 -28.90
N LEU A 864 -17.74 3.74 -29.31
CA LEU A 864 -17.18 2.68 -30.15
C LEU A 864 -17.24 1.33 -29.45
N ASP A 865 -16.80 1.26 -28.19
CA ASP A 865 -16.79 0.03 -27.38
C ASP A 865 -18.21 -0.53 -27.24
N PHE A 866 -19.17 0.32 -26.88
CA PHE A 866 -20.58 -0.06 -26.73
C PHE A 866 -21.24 -0.44 -28.06
N ALA A 867 -20.91 0.24 -29.16
CA ALA A 867 -21.42 -0.15 -30.47
C ALA A 867 -20.91 -1.55 -30.88
N PHE A 868 -19.63 -1.83 -30.62
CA PHE A 868 -19.04 -3.15 -30.83
C PHE A 868 -19.71 -4.22 -29.95
N ILE A 869 -19.86 -3.93 -28.65
CA ILE A 869 -20.54 -4.83 -27.70
C ILE A 869 -21.97 -5.11 -28.15
N LEU A 870 -22.75 -4.08 -28.49
CA LEU A 870 -24.13 -4.25 -28.95
C LEU A 870 -24.20 -5.04 -30.25
N ARG A 871 -23.30 -4.80 -31.21
CA ARG A 871 -23.20 -5.61 -32.44
C ARG A 871 -22.91 -7.07 -32.14
N ALA A 872 -21.91 -7.35 -31.30
CA ALA A 872 -21.57 -8.72 -30.89
C ALA A 872 -22.72 -9.42 -30.16
N LEU A 873 -23.55 -8.67 -29.41
CA LEU A 873 -24.75 -9.17 -28.75
C LEU A 873 -25.99 -9.24 -29.67
N GLY A 874 -25.90 -8.84 -30.94
CA GLY A 874 -27.04 -8.75 -31.86
C GLY A 874 -28.09 -7.70 -31.46
N LEU A 875 -27.66 -6.59 -30.88
CA LEU A 875 -28.46 -5.48 -30.33
C LEU A 875 -28.17 -4.12 -30.99
N GLU A 876 -27.52 -4.09 -32.15
CA GLU A 876 -27.18 -2.83 -32.83
C GLU A 876 -28.40 -1.97 -33.22
N ASN A 877 -29.55 -2.61 -33.45
CA ASN A 877 -30.83 -1.94 -33.71
C ASN A 877 -31.71 -1.80 -32.46
N ALA A 878 -31.20 -2.16 -31.27
CA ALA A 878 -31.97 -2.11 -30.04
C ALA A 878 -32.10 -0.67 -29.54
N GLU A 879 -33.34 -0.30 -29.23
CA GLU A 879 -33.67 1.00 -28.66
C GLU A 879 -33.68 0.96 -27.13
N PRO A 880 -33.31 2.08 -26.45
CA PRO A 880 -33.44 2.18 -25.00
C PRO A 880 -34.88 1.96 -24.55
N ARG A 881 -35.07 1.10 -23.54
CA ARG A 881 -36.36 0.89 -22.89
C ARG A 881 -36.73 2.10 -22.04
N SER A 882 -37.97 2.56 -22.19
CA SER A 882 -38.53 3.71 -21.46
C SER A 882 -38.50 3.57 -19.95
#